data_AF-A0A4T0BLN2-F1
#
_entry.id   AF-A0A4T0BLN2-F1
#
_cell.length_a   1.000
_cell.length_b   1.000
_cell.length_c   1.000
_cell.angle_alpha   90.00
_cell.angle_beta   90.00
_cell.angle_gamma   90.00
#
_symmetry.space_group_name_H-M   'P 1'
#
loop_
_entity.id
_entity.type
_entity.pdbx_description
1 polymer ?
#
loop_
_entity_poly.entity_id
_entity_poly.type
_entity_poly.pdbx_seq_one_letter_code
_entity_poly.pdbx_strand_id
1 'polypeptide(L)'
;MIKHELHRVPMTALAFSKDYLFAGEGPVLRIHQRHDNNLLETVKIFASQAIHGIAIYYDGIVVWGGRLVALYTFTSDGTSTLELVSSLEATDWILDIAISPELSGNKRKAALITAHNALLLLDLGDSNTGLQELTSNSKCILYSAHVHWTDDEHILIASGTVFGDIILWSCFLQTHGAPSSVLHHVLIGHEGSIFGVQIFEVPTDQVHEGREGTSRLLASCSDDRTVRVWDISYLPETATDPQAAADLTSARETGFGANVADVLPGNASGGKCIAKAWGHASRIWGVKFIPSPTSSTISYVVSFGEDTTHQFWSLKETAPDEFSLTHHGGSCLHSGKNIWSWAIHQISPEHVVVASGGADGSVAIEPKSVPFTNQFDHTQSWSIQDLGSLCPEQSTSGRPDMLRSYAFLGKTDLLVTTNAGNILLLTQDEQRQPVTEWICNEPKLRGYSVVTSIPTLSIAFLAGMDGSVMLYDGSEIKQLVKSTRKTAALFAQDLTSLNTAHHQVGLLIANVEAKTALFSRFDLSGSEDSPRTTENLLTWRLTLPKGFVTTSFLTINLDSEGSMMLVVGSRSGSISIFLIKEGGIIEDDITHHCLLDRAHGTDSVTDLAWFAEPGSTSNGGHIFSVGKDGTYAIHRLSRSDSSIGLRLISQTTLPLGTNIEGLYIDGNTGHLLVWGFHSRRFIVFDATDETEIMSIDCGGANRIWKFEPESGLQGGHFVWTQASQLCLFSQIQQPTKVLNKGNHGREIKSVAVAPKNPTNVGILFATGSEDTDVKLFTYQNEGKVPHFHCLKTLRKHNTGIRQLEWSSDGHYLFSSGGFEEFFVWRVETAPLVELGVVCESVYPTESDLPDLRIMSFSCVEEDDNFIITMVRSDSTLRMYRYSPGQENHWSILMVGNYLTSCLTQCLHIQRDNGAQSLITAGTDGHVAFFSLEADSTFATPEPSALSWSSRSIIHQNTIHSMRLHWFDNRTCLLLTGGDDNAVAFSICAWHPAQCTPQVSTVIIPRAHAAAVTGVEILASSTANLLTVATTSIDQRLKLWEVQYDSSLPGLDGLSIKRRGNYSTAVADVSDLAALDSSSLIVCGVGMDVWSYSG
;
A
#
# COMPACT_ATOMS: atom_id res chain seq x y z
N MET A 1 -27.17 -18.77 13.60
CA MET A 1 -27.13 -18.71 12.11
C MET A 1 -25.92 -17.87 11.73
N ILE A 2 -25.07 -18.28 10.77
CA ILE A 2 -23.96 -17.44 10.30
C ILE A 2 -24.36 -16.67 9.03
N LYS A 3 -23.85 -15.46 8.86
CA LYS A 3 -24.07 -14.61 7.69
C LYS A 3 -22.75 -13.93 7.32
N HIS A 4 -22.42 -13.93 6.03
CA HIS A 4 -21.30 -13.15 5.49
C HIS A 4 -21.64 -11.66 5.54
N GLU A 5 -20.71 -10.83 6.03
CA GLU A 5 -20.88 -9.38 6.14
C GLU A 5 -20.09 -8.62 5.08
N LEU A 6 -18.78 -8.88 5.02
CA LEU A 6 -17.84 -8.12 4.21
C LEU A 6 -16.58 -8.95 3.98
N HIS A 7 -16.00 -8.85 2.77
CA HIS A 7 -14.63 -9.25 2.56
C HIS A 7 -13.84 -8.19 1.80
N ARG A 8 -12.51 -8.28 1.92
CA ARG A 8 -11.50 -7.60 1.13
C ARG A 8 -10.50 -8.65 0.63
N VAL A 9 -10.69 -9.10 -0.61
CA VAL A 9 -9.87 -10.15 -1.25
C VAL A 9 -9.37 -9.66 -2.62
N PRO A 10 -8.42 -10.36 -3.28
CA PRO A 10 -7.87 -9.93 -4.56
C PRO A 10 -8.93 -9.58 -5.63
N MET A 11 -8.72 -8.46 -6.33
CA MET A 11 -9.55 -8.03 -7.45
C MET A 11 -9.14 -8.76 -8.72
N THR A 12 -9.91 -9.77 -9.11
CA THR A 12 -9.51 -10.77 -10.12
C THR A 12 -10.16 -10.58 -11.48
N ALA A 13 -11.15 -9.69 -11.60
CA ALA A 13 -11.71 -9.29 -12.89
C ALA A 13 -12.15 -7.82 -12.90
N LEU A 14 -11.94 -7.13 -14.02
CA LEU A 14 -12.45 -5.81 -14.28
C LEU A 14 -12.95 -5.73 -15.72
N ALA A 15 -14.07 -5.03 -15.94
CA ALA A 15 -14.56 -4.74 -17.29
C ALA A 15 -15.30 -3.40 -17.34
N PHE A 16 -15.05 -2.63 -18.41
CA PHE A 16 -15.77 -1.40 -18.68
C PHE A 16 -16.89 -1.63 -19.69
N SER A 17 -18.09 -1.15 -19.36
CA SER A 17 -19.09 -0.82 -20.38
C SER A 17 -19.07 0.69 -20.67
N LYS A 18 -20.02 1.16 -21.47
CA LYS A 18 -20.21 2.59 -21.70
C LYS A 18 -20.47 3.33 -20.37
N ASP A 19 -21.36 2.78 -19.54
CA ASP A 19 -21.93 3.46 -18.37
C ASP A 19 -21.47 2.87 -17.03
N TYR A 20 -20.91 1.65 -17.03
CA TYR A 20 -20.57 0.89 -15.83
C TYR A 20 -19.12 0.41 -15.80
N LEU A 21 -18.61 0.23 -14.60
CA LEU A 21 -17.40 -0.54 -14.29
C LEU A 21 -17.81 -1.74 -13.44
N PHE A 22 -17.51 -2.93 -13.95
CA PHE A 22 -17.72 -4.19 -13.26
C PHE A 22 -16.42 -4.63 -12.58
N ALA A 23 -16.49 -4.99 -11.31
CA ALA A 23 -15.35 -5.47 -10.52
C ALA A 23 -15.67 -6.82 -9.86
N GLY A 24 -14.88 -7.83 -10.18
CA GLY A 24 -14.93 -9.16 -9.57
C GLY A 24 -14.01 -9.25 -8.36
N GLU A 25 -14.60 -9.38 -7.17
CA GLU A 25 -13.91 -9.55 -5.91
C GLU A 25 -14.29 -10.91 -5.30
N GLY A 26 -13.37 -11.88 -5.39
CA GLY A 26 -13.71 -13.26 -5.07
C GLY A 26 -14.95 -13.74 -5.84
N PRO A 27 -15.96 -14.35 -5.20
CA PRO A 27 -17.18 -14.82 -5.87
C PRO A 27 -18.23 -13.75 -6.11
N VAL A 28 -17.93 -12.47 -5.81
CA VAL A 28 -18.89 -11.36 -5.81
C VAL A 28 -18.55 -10.37 -6.92
N LEU A 29 -19.57 -9.95 -7.66
CA LEU A 29 -19.51 -8.89 -8.66
C LEU A 29 -20.02 -7.58 -8.05
N ARG A 30 -19.25 -6.51 -8.18
CA ARG A 30 -19.64 -5.15 -7.84
C ARG A 30 -19.80 -4.33 -9.11
N ILE A 31 -20.90 -3.58 -9.18
CA ILE A 31 -21.25 -2.75 -10.33
C ILE A 31 -21.16 -1.29 -9.90
N HIS A 32 -20.27 -0.55 -10.53
CA HIS A 32 -20.08 0.88 -10.26
C HIS A 32 -20.56 1.70 -11.46
N GLN A 33 -21.16 2.84 -11.18
CA GLN A 33 -21.41 3.85 -12.20
C GLN A 33 -20.07 4.48 -12.61
N ARG A 34 -19.81 4.56 -13.91
CA ARG A 34 -18.48 4.92 -14.41
C ARG A 34 -18.09 6.39 -14.19
N HIS A 35 -19.07 7.30 -14.17
CA HIS A 35 -18.79 8.74 -14.14
C HIS A 35 -18.38 9.24 -12.75
N ASP A 36 -19.06 8.74 -11.71
CA ASP A 36 -18.88 9.15 -10.32
C ASP A 36 -18.37 8.01 -9.42
N ASN A 37 -18.19 6.80 -9.97
CA ASN A 37 -17.70 5.61 -9.28
C ASN A 37 -18.62 5.05 -8.18
N ASN A 38 -19.86 5.51 -8.13
CA ASN A 38 -20.81 5.07 -7.12
C ASN A 38 -21.16 3.59 -7.27
N LEU A 39 -21.10 2.85 -6.16
CA LEU A 39 -21.53 1.44 -6.12
C LEU A 39 -23.05 1.37 -6.27
N LEU A 40 -23.51 0.71 -7.34
CA LEU A 40 -24.92 0.52 -7.66
C LEU A 40 -25.46 -0.79 -7.06
N GLU A 41 -24.74 -1.88 -7.29
CA GLU A 41 -25.18 -3.22 -6.91
C GLU A 41 -24.00 -4.12 -6.55
N THR A 42 -24.25 -5.07 -5.65
CA THR A 42 -23.33 -6.15 -5.30
C THR A 42 -24.05 -7.49 -5.43
N VAL A 43 -23.57 -8.35 -6.33
CA VAL A 43 -24.23 -9.61 -6.69
C VAL A 43 -23.28 -10.77 -6.42
N LYS A 44 -23.72 -11.77 -5.66
CA LYS A 44 -22.97 -13.02 -5.50
C LYS A 44 -23.20 -13.90 -6.72
N ILE A 45 -22.16 -14.06 -7.55
CA ILE A 45 -22.23 -14.80 -8.82
C ILE A 45 -22.01 -16.30 -8.59
N PHE A 46 -20.95 -16.65 -7.84
CA PHE A 46 -20.59 -18.03 -7.57
C PHE A 46 -20.72 -18.36 -6.08
N ALA A 47 -20.82 -19.66 -5.75
CA ALA A 47 -20.91 -20.09 -4.35
C ALA A 47 -19.62 -19.77 -3.57
N SER A 48 -18.46 -20.03 -4.20
CA SER A 48 -17.13 -19.81 -3.62
C SER A 48 -16.02 -19.52 -4.63
N GLN A 49 -16.22 -19.82 -5.92
CA GLN A 49 -15.20 -19.64 -6.95
C GLN A 49 -14.99 -18.15 -7.24
N ALA A 50 -13.72 -17.72 -7.34
CA ALA A 50 -13.41 -16.35 -7.73
C ALA A 50 -13.78 -16.08 -9.20
N ILE A 51 -14.20 -14.86 -9.49
CA ILE A 51 -14.48 -14.37 -10.85
C ILE A 51 -13.14 -14.04 -11.52
N HIS A 52 -12.81 -14.71 -12.62
CA HIS A 52 -11.56 -14.47 -13.36
C HIS A 52 -11.74 -13.60 -14.60
N GLY A 53 -12.98 -13.42 -15.09
CA GLY A 53 -13.22 -12.53 -16.21
C GLY A 53 -14.70 -12.22 -16.44
N ILE A 54 -14.91 -11.13 -17.18
CA ILE A 54 -16.22 -10.55 -17.47
C ILE A 54 -16.21 -10.09 -18.93
N ALA A 55 -17.17 -10.55 -19.73
CA ALA A 55 -17.39 -10.12 -21.10
C ALA A 55 -18.77 -9.48 -21.22
N ILE A 56 -18.86 -8.34 -21.90
CA ILE A 56 -20.09 -7.55 -21.99
C ILE A 56 -20.70 -7.74 -23.38
N TYR A 57 -22.00 -7.98 -23.44
CA TYR A 57 -22.81 -7.96 -24.66
C TYR A 57 -23.97 -6.96 -24.50
N TYR A 58 -24.78 -6.76 -25.54
CA TYR A 58 -25.68 -5.59 -25.65
C TYR A 58 -26.62 -5.42 -24.45
N ASP A 59 -27.28 -6.48 -24.06
CA ASP A 59 -28.30 -6.54 -23.02
C ASP A 59 -27.83 -7.28 -21.77
N GLY A 60 -26.53 -7.59 -21.63
CA GLY A 60 -26.05 -8.38 -20.50
C GLY A 60 -24.55 -8.58 -20.40
N ILE A 61 -24.17 -9.50 -19.52
CA ILE A 61 -22.78 -9.88 -19.27
C ILE A 61 -22.63 -11.41 -19.15
N VAL A 62 -21.47 -11.90 -19.56
CA VAL A 62 -20.99 -13.26 -19.28
C VAL A 62 -19.88 -13.15 -18.25
N VAL A 63 -20.04 -13.85 -17.12
CA VAL A 63 -19.08 -13.88 -16.02
C VAL A 63 -18.53 -15.29 -15.88
N TRP A 64 -17.22 -15.46 -15.76
CA TRP A 64 -16.61 -16.77 -15.57
C TRP A 64 -15.59 -16.80 -14.43
N GLY A 65 -15.42 -18.00 -13.87
CA GLY A 65 -14.52 -18.26 -12.76
C GLY A 65 -14.17 -19.74 -12.71
N GLY A 66 -12.89 -20.07 -12.85
CA GLY A 66 -12.44 -21.45 -13.06
C GLY A 66 -13.14 -22.07 -14.27
N ARG A 67 -13.98 -23.07 -14.03
CA ARG A 67 -14.82 -23.74 -15.06
C ARG A 67 -16.28 -23.26 -15.09
N LEU A 68 -16.67 -22.39 -14.17
CA LEU A 68 -18.06 -21.93 -14.05
C LEU A 68 -18.31 -20.73 -14.95
N VAL A 69 -19.47 -20.70 -15.58
CA VAL A 69 -19.95 -19.60 -16.42
C VAL A 69 -21.34 -19.20 -15.94
N ALA A 70 -21.59 -17.90 -15.84
CA ALA A 70 -22.91 -17.35 -15.52
C ALA A 70 -23.27 -16.24 -16.52
N LEU A 71 -24.49 -16.31 -17.04
CA LEU A 71 -25.05 -15.37 -17.99
C LEU A 71 -26.07 -14.49 -17.28
N TYR A 72 -25.93 -13.17 -17.40
CA TYR A 72 -26.83 -12.20 -16.82
C TYR A 72 -27.32 -11.19 -17.86
N THR A 73 -28.55 -10.73 -17.73
CA THR A 73 -29.12 -9.63 -18.53
C THR A 73 -29.46 -8.42 -17.66
N PHE A 74 -29.40 -7.22 -18.22
CA PHE A 74 -29.88 -6.00 -17.58
C PHE A 74 -31.41 -5.94 -17.61
N THR A 75 -32.03 -5.52 -16.51
CA THR A 75 -33.49 -5.32 -16.47
C THR A 75 -33.92 -4.14 -17.36
N SER A 76 -35.12 -4.26 -17.94
CA SER A 76 -35.72 -3.28 -18.85
C SER A 76 -36.12 -1.95 -18.20
N ASP A 77 -36.09 -1.89 -16.87
CA ASP A 77 -36.85 -0.92 -16.07
C ASP A 77 -36.03 0.32 -15.70
N GLY A 78 -34.80 0.45 -16.22
CA GLY A 78 -33.91 1.59 -15.98
C GLY A 78 -33.26 1.61 -14.58
N THR A 79 -33.62 0.69 -13.70
CA THR A 79 -32.89 0.37 -12.48
C THR A 79 -31.89 -0.74 -12.81
N SER A 80 -30.60 -0.44 -12.84
CA SER A 80 -29.51 -1.29 -13.35
C SER A 80 -29.28 -2.61 -12.59
N THR A 81 -30.29 -3.46 -12.44
CA THR A 81 -30.20 -4.76 -11.77
C THR A 81 -29.90 -5.87 -12.78
N LEU A 82 -29.03 -6.81 -12.39
CA LEU A 82 -28.71 -7.99 -13.19
C LEU A 82 -29.66 -9.15 -12.88
N GLU A 83 -30.23 -9.77 -13.91
CA GLU A 83 -31.03 -11.00 -13.80
C GLU A 83 -30.26 -12.20 -14.34
N LEU A 84 -30.19 -13.28 -13.56
CA LEU A 84 -29.53 -14.52 -13.96
C LEU A 84 -30.35 -15.22 -15.04
N VAL A 85 -29.74 -15.42 -16.21
CA VAL A 85 -30.34 -16.18 -17.33
C VAL A 85 -29.99 -17.66 -17.22
N SER A 86 -28.71 -17.98 -17.07
CA SER A 86 -28.24 -19.36 -17.00
C SER A 86 -26.91 -19.50 -16.26
N SER A 87 -26.68 -20.66 -15.65
CA SER A 87 -25.39 -21.05 -15.09
C SER A 87 -24.93 -22.36 -15.72
N LEU A 88 -23.69 -22.41 -16.16
CA LEU A 88 -23.10 -23.49 -16.95
C LEU A 88 -21.73 -23.88 -16.35
N GLU A 89 -21.30 -25.10 -16.62
CA GLU A 89 -19.99 -25.62 -16.21
C GLU A 89 -19.27 -26.16 -17.45
N ALA A 90 -18.10 -25.62 -17.74
CA ALA A 90 -17.20 -26.13 -18.77
C ALA A 90 -16.47 -27.39 -18.28
N THR A 91 -15.94 -28.16 -19.22
CA THR A 91 -15.14 -29.37 -18.94
C THR A 91 -13.81 -29.06 -18.26
N ASP A 92 -13.32 -27.84 -18.42
CA ASP A 92 -12.00 -27.40 -17.98
C ASP A 92 -11.99 -25.90 -17.59
N TRP A 93 -10.88 -25.43 -17.02
CA TRP A 93 -10.66 -24.04 -16.65
C TRP A 93 -10.73 -23.12 -17.88
N ILE A 94 -11.43 -21.99 -17.77
CA ILE A 94 -11.63 -21.01 -18.84
C ILE A 94 -10.62 -19.88 -18.72
N LEU A 95 -9.94 -19.55 -19.81
CA LEU A 95 -8.94 -18.47 -19.86
C LEU A 95 -9.50 -17.18 -20.45
N ASP A 96 -10.32 -17.26 -21.48
CA ASP A 96 -10.89 -16.08 -22.14
C ASP A 96 -12.26 -16.38 -22.78
N ILE A 97 -13.09 -15.35 -22.88
CA ILE A 97 -14.40 -15.39 -23.54
C ILE A 97 -14.56 -14.15 -24.42
N ALA A 98 -14.83 -14.35 -25.70
CA ALA A 98 -15.10 -13.26 -26.64
C ALA A 98 -16.50 -13.37 -27.26
N ILE A 99 -17.19 -12.25 -27.37
CA ILE A 99 -18.53 -12.14 -27.97
C ILE A 99 -18.40 -11.92 -29.48
N SER A 100 -19.22 -12.61 -30.27
CA SER A 100 -19.27 -12.42 -31.72
C SER A 100 -19.73 -11.00 -32.09
N PRO A 101 -19.25 -10.44 -33.22
CA PRO A 101 -19.74 -9.16 -33.72
C PRO A 101 -21.24 -9.22 -34.06
N GLU A 102 -21.90 -8.06 -34.14
CA GLU A 102 -23.32 -7.98 -34.50
C GLU A 102 -23.46 -7.81 -36.01
N LEU A 103 -23.65 -8.91 -36.74
CA LEU A 103 -24.03 -8.89 -38.14
C LEU A 103 -25.52 -9.23 -38.28
N SER A 104 -26.21 -8.44 -39.11
CA SER A 104 -27.66 -8.32 -39.20
C SER A 104 -28.43 -9.65 -39.26
N GLY A 105 -29.17 -9.99 -38.20
CA GLY A 105 -30.22 -11.02 -38.18
C GLY A 105 -29.87 -12.35 -37.48
N ASN A 106 -28.63 -12.56 -37.04
CA ASN A 106 -28.21 -13.78 -36.34
C ASN A 106 -28.23 -13.62 -34.80
N LYS A 107 -28.42 -14.74 -34.09
CA LYS A 107 -28.25 -14.79 -32.62
C LYS A 107 -26.78 -14.61 -32.28
N ARG A 108 -26.47 -13.79 -31.27
CA ARG A 108 -25.10 -13.59 -30.80
C ARG A 108 -24.54 -14.86 -30.17
N LYS A 109 -23.26 -15.11 -30.41
CA LYS A 109 -22.53 -16.25 -29.84
C LYS A 109 -21.37 -15.75 -28.98
N ALA A 110 -20.92 -16.58 -28.06
CA ALA A 110 -19.68 -16.37 -27.34
C ALA A 110 -18.75 -17.57 -27.56
N ALA A 111 -17.48 -17.31 -27.84
CA ALA A 111 -16.45 -18.32 -27.95
C ALA A 111 -15.59 -18.30 -26.68
N LEU A 112 -15.34 -19.47 -26.11
CA LEU A 112 -14.60 -19.64 -24.87
C LEU A 112 -13.41 -20.56 -25.12
N ILE A 113 -12.24 -20.21 -24.58
CA ILE A 113 -11.03 -21.03 -24.69
C ILE A 113 -10.63 -21.57 -23.31
N THR A 114 -10.34 -22.86 -23.26
CA THR A 114 -9.96 -23.55 -22.02
C THR A 114 -8.44 -23.59 -21.80
N ALA A 115 -8.01 -23.92 -20.59
CA ALA A 115 -6.60 -24.08 -20.22
C ALA A 115 -5.92 -25.23 -20.98
N HIS A 116 -6.68 -26.23 -21.44
CA HIS A 116 -6.20 -27.24 -22.37
C HIS A 116 -6.49 -26.91 -23.84
N ASN A 117 -6.51 -25.62 -24.22
CA ASN A 117 -6.64 -25.13 -25.60
C ASN A 117 -7.87 -25.62 -26.39
N ALA A 118 -8.90 -26.14 -25.72
CA ALA A 118 -10.16 -26.55 -26.34
C ALA A 118 -11.11 -25.35 -26.47
N LEU A 119 -11.73 -25.20 -27.64
CA LEU A 119 -12.64 -24.10 -27.95
C LEU A 119 -14.10 -24.54 -27.78
N LEU A 120 -14.85 -23.78 -27.00
CA LEU A 120 -16.27 -23.97 -26.74
C LEU A 120 -17.08 -22.81 -27.35
N LEU A 121 -18.31 -23.10 -27.75
CA LEU A 121 -19.28 -22.13 -28.26
C LEU A 121 -20.49 -22.08 -27.35
N LEU A 122 -20.95 -20.87 -27.05
CA LEU A 122 -22.15 -20.58 -26.27
C LEU A 122 -23.10 -19.73 -27.13
N ASP A 123 -24.35 -20.16 -27.24
CA ASP A 123 -25.41 -19.35 -27.83
C ASP A 123 -25.99 -18.41 -26.76
N LEU A 124 -26.06 -17.10 -27.05
CA LEU A 124 -26.57 -16.08 -26.13
C LEU A 124 -28.06 -15.77 -26.35
N GLY A 125 -28.70 -16.36 -27.37
CA GLY A 125 -30.05 -15.99 -27.81
C GLY A 125 -31.19 -16.96 -27.48
N ASP A 126 -30.93 -18.11 -26.87
CA ASP A 126 -31.96 -19.13 -26.56
C ASP A 126 -32.05 -19.49 -25.08
N SER A 127 -33.26 -19.72 -24.58
CA SER A 127 -33.51 -20.21 -23.21
C SER A 127 -32.94 -21.61 -22.90
N ASN A 128 -32.45 -22.33 -23.91
CA ASN A 128 -31.80 -23.63 -23.79
C ASN A 128 -30.30 -23.50 -24.08
N THR A 129 -29.64 -22.57 -23.37
CA THR A 129 -28.20 -22.30 -23.51
C THR A 129 -27.38 -23.51 -23.08
N GLY A 130 -26.50 -23.98 -23.97
CA GLY A 130 -25.56 -25.07 -23.71
C GLY A 130 -24.18 -24.73 -24.23
N LEU A 131 -23.14 -25.31 -23.61
CA LEU A 131 -21.77 -25.22 -24.10
C LEU A 131 -21.53 -26.32 -25.13
N GLN A 132 -21.23 -25.94 -26.36
CA GLN A 132 -20.84 -26.86 -27.42
C GLN A 132 -19.33 -26.86 -27.58
N GLU A 133 -18.68 -28.02 -27.44
CA GLU A 133 -17.26 -28.16 -27.76
C GLU A 133 -17.06 -28.21 -29.28
N LEU A 134 -16.27 -27.27 -29.80
CA LEU A 134 -15.95 -27.17 -31.24
C LEU A 134 -14.67 -27.93 -31.57
N THR A 135 -13.66 -27.85 -30.69
CA THR A 135 -12.38 -28.55 -30.84
C THR A 135 -11.95 -29.11 -29.50
N SER A 136 -11.47 -30.36 -29.50
CA SER A 136 -10.96 -31.05 -28.31
C SER A 136 -9.43 -31.06 -28.32
N ASN A 137 -8.78 -30.01 -27.80
CA ASN A 137 -7.33 -29.84 -27.97
C ASN A 137 -6.48 -30.22 -26.73
N SER A 138 -6.85 -31.31 -26.03
CA SER A 138 -6.63 -31.53 -24.59
C SER A 138 -5.18 -31.74 -24.09
N LYS A 139 -4.14 -31.49 -24.89
CA LYS A 139 -2.73 -31.82 -24.54
C LYS A 139 -1.80 -30.62 -24.40
N CYS A 140 -2.27 -29.40 -24.66
CA CYS A 140 -1.47 -28.19 -24.46
C CYS A 140 -1.92 -27.44 -23.22
N ILE A 141 -1.04 -27.24 -22.24
CA ILE A 141 -1.34 -26.45 -21.04
C ILE A 141 -1.06 -24.97 -21.34
N LEU A 142 -2.08 -24.14 -21.12
CA LEU A 142 -2.04 -22.70 -21.35
C LEU A 142 -2.11 -21.95 -20.01
N TYR A 143 -1.35 -20.86 -19.91
CA TYR A 143 -1.52 -19.85 -18.85
C TYR A 143 -2.23 -18.59 -19.34
N SER A 144 -2.28 -18.38 -20.65
CA SER A 144 -3.03 -17.28 -21.24
C SER A 144 -3.57 -17.67 -22.61
N ALA A 145 -4.67 -17.03 -22.99
CA ALA A 145 -5.21 -17.12 -24.32
C ALA A 145 -5.97 -15.83 -24.65
N HIS A 146 -6.13 -15.55 -25.93
CA HIS A 146 -6.99 -14.46 -26.40
C HIS A 146 -7.82 -14.95 -27.58
N VAL A 147 -9.14 -14.83 -27.47
CA VAL A 147 -10.10 -15.17 -28.52
C VAL A 147 -10.47 -13.90 -29.27
N HIS A 148 -10.29 -13.90 -30.58
CA HIS A 148 -10.58 -12.75 -31.44
C HIS A 148 -11.49 -13.18 -32.60
N TRP A 149 -12.68 -12.62 -32.68
CA TRP A 149 -13.57 -12.82 -33.83
C TRP A 149 -13.13 -11.91 -34.98
N THR A 150 -12.81 -12.48 -36.14
CA THR A 150 -12.53 -11.72 -37.37
C THR A 150 -13.80 -11.46 -38.17
N ASP A 151 -14.76 -12.39 -38.12
CA ASP A 151 -16.13 -12.27 -38.61
C ASP A 151 -17.06 -13.24 -37.83
N ASP A 152 -18.32 -13.38 -38.23
CA ASP A 152 -19.32 -14.25 -37.56
C ASP A 152 -19.01 -15.75 -37.60
N GLU A 153 -18.15 -16.19 -38.53
CA GLU A 153 -17.80 -17.59 -38.76
C GLU A 153 -16.32 -17.89 -38.53
N HIS A 154 -15.46 -16.87 -38.41
CA HIS A 154 -14.02 -17.01 -38.25
C HIS A 154 -13.54 -16.50 -36.89
N ILE A 155 -12.92 -17.40 -36.13
CA ILE A 155 -12.33 -17.12 -34.82
C ILE A 155 -10.82 -17.32 -34.92
N LEU A 156 -10.04 -16.33 -34.53
CA LEU A 156 -8.59 -16.39 -34.39
C LEU A 156 -8.22 -16.49 -32.91
N ILE A 157 -7.36 -17.44 -32.57
CA ILE A 157 -6.97 -17.75 -31.21
C ILE A 157 -5.45 -17.62 -31.09
N ALA A 158 -4.99 -16.85 -30.11
CA ALA A 158 -3.61 -16.87 -29.65
C ALA A 158 -3.54 -17.61 -28.32
N SER A 159 -2.78 -18.70 -28.26
CA SER A 159 -2.67 -19.58 -27.10
C SER A 159 -1.25 -19.50 -26.52
N GLY A 160 -1.12 -18.88 -25.35
CA GLY A 160 0.13 -18.72 -24.62
C GLY A 160 0.42 -19.95 -23.75
N THR A 161 1.45 -20.70 -24.11
CA THR A 161 1.79 -21.95 -23.43
C THR A 161 2.63 -21.73 -22.16
N VAL A 162 2.63 -22.72 -21.27
CA VAL A 162 3.55 -22.74 -20.13
C VAL A 162 5.03 -22.85 -20.53
N PHE A 163 5.32 -23.21 -21.79
CA PHE A 163 6.67 -23.47 -22.30
C PHE A 163 7.34 -22.28 -23.00
N GLY A 164 6.67 -21.13 -23.05
CA GLY A 164 7.19 -19.92 -23.70
C GLY A 164 6.93 -19.82 -25.20
N ASP A 165 6.17 -20.76 -25.75
CA ASP A 165 5.72 -20.73 -27.15
C ASP A 165 4.29 -20.17 -27.23
N ILE A 166 3.95 -19.49 -28.32
CA ILE A 166 2.58 -19.01 -28.59
C ILE A 166 2.05 -19.68 -29.85
N ILE A 167 0.92 -20.37 -29.72
CA ILE A 167 0.27 -21.08 -30.83
C ILE A 167 -0.83 -20.17 -31.39
N LEU A 168 -0.72 -19.77 -32.65
CA LEU A 168 -1.73 -18.98 -33.36
C LEU A 168 -2.49 -19.88 -34.33
N TRP A 169 -3.80 -19.99 -34.14
CA TRP A 169 -4.65 -20.87 -34.93
C TRP A 169 -6.05 -20.30 -35.09
N SER A 170 -6.80 -20.75 -36.09
CA SER A 170 -8.18 -20.33 -36.33
C SER A 170 -9.16 -21.48 -36.30
N CYS A 171 -10.39 -21.18 -35.92
CA CYS A 171 -11.55 -22.04 -36.05
C CYS A 171 -12.55 -21.39 -37.01
N PHE A 172 -13.04 -22.18 -37.97
CA PHE A 172 -14.06 -21.79 -38.94
C PHE A 172 -15.36 -22.53 -38.64
N LEU A 173 -16.41 -21.77 -38.33
CA LEU A 173 -17.76 -22.27 -38.10
C LEU A 173 -18.42 -22.52 -39.46
N GLN A 174 -18.86 -23.74 -39.71
CA GLN A 174 -19.56 -24.08 -40.96
C GLN A 174 -21.07 -24.16 -40.70
N THR A 175 -21.87 -23.49 -41.52
CA THR A 175 -23.35 -23.45 -41.39
C THR A 175 -24.01 -24.83 -41.49
N HIS A 176 -23.37 -25.79 -42.19
CA HIS A 176 -23.87 -27.16 -42.41
C HIS A 176 -22.80 -28.26 -42.30
N GLY A 177 -21.76 -28.05 -41.48
CA GLY A 177 -20.63 -28.99 -41.34
C GLY A 177 -20.03 -29.01 -39.93
N ALA A 178 -19.06 -29.89 -39.70
CA ALA A 178 -18.24 -29.85 -38.49
C ALA A 178 -17.31 -28.61 -38.57
N PRO A 179 -17.05 -27.93 -37.44
CA PRO A 179 -16.07 -26.85 -37.41
C PRO A 179 -14.70 -27.36 -37.87
N SER A 180 -13.95 -26.52 -38.59
CA SER A 180 -12.59 -26.85 -39.02
C SER A 180 -11.58 -25.92 -38.35
N SER A 181 -10.44 -26.47 -37.92
CA SER A 181 -9.37 -25.70 -37.29
C SER A 181 -8.08 -25.72 -38.12
N VAL A 182 -7.39 -24.59 -38.19
CA VAL A 182 -6.16 -24.42 -38.98
C VAL A 182 -5.08 -23.77 -38.12
N LEU A 183 -3.88 -24.34 -38.12
CA LEU A 183 -2.71 -23.74 -37.49
C LEU A 183 -2.10 -22.70 -38.44
N HIS A 184 -1.78 -21.52 -37.90
CA HIS A 184 -1.09 -20.46 -38.65
C HIS A 184 0.38 -20.37 -38.26
N HIS A 185 0.66 -20.15 -36.97
CA HIS A 185 2.03 -19.95 -36.48
C HIS A 185 2.28 -20.62 -35.14
N VAL A 186 3.53 -21.01 -34.91
CA VAL A 186 4.09 -21.22 -33.58
C VAL A 186 5.19 -20.19 -33.37
N LEU A 187 4.91 -19.20 -32.51
CA LEU A 187 5.82 -18.09 -32.21
C LEU A 187 6.74 -18.50 -31.08
N ILE A 188 8.04 -18.51 -31.36
CA ILE A 188 9.08 -18.95 -30.43
C ILE A 188 9.93 -17.74 -30.08
N GLY A 189 10.18 -17.54 -28.79
CA GLY A 189 11.19 -16.58 -28.36
C GLY A 189 11.21 -16.24 -26.88
N HIS A 190 10.11 -16.39 -26.15
CA HIS A 190 10.13 -16.20 -24.70
C HIS A 190 10.94 -17.30 -24.00
N GLU A 191 11.51 -16.96 -22.86
CA GLU A 191 12.37 -17.86 -22.08
C GLU A 191 11.64 -18.50 -20.88
N GLY A 192 10.37 -18.12 -20.66
CA GLY A 192 9.52 -18.71 -19.64
C GLY A 192 8.04 -18.63 -20.02
N SER A 193 7.15 -18.94 -19.09
CA SER A 193 5.72 -19.13 -19.39
C SER A 193 5.05 -17.85 -19.88
N ILE A 194 4.06 -17.99 -20.77
CA ILE A 194 3.32 -16.85 -21.33
C ILE A 194 2.09 -16.55 -20.48
N PHE A 195 2.11 -15.41 -19.77
CA PHE A 195 1.03 -15.00 -18.85
C PHE A 195 0.01 -14.05 -19.47
N GLY A 196 0.34 -13.41 -20.59
CA GLY A 196 -0.60 -12.55 -21.30
C GLY A 196 -0.34 -12.54 -22.80
N VAL A 197 -1.42 -12.56 -23.56
CA VAL A 197 -1.44 -12.39 -25.01
C VAL A 197 -2.61 -11.51 -25.42
N GLN A 198 -2.45 -10.70 -26.46
CA GLN A 198 -3.58 -9.98 -27.06
C GLN A 198 -3.35 -9.75 -28.56
N ILE A 199 -4.34 -10.13 -29.36
CA ILE A 199 -4.40 -9.82 -30.80
C ILE A 199 -4.96 -8.41 -30.98
N PHE A 200 -4.38 -7.66 -31.92
CA PHE A 200 -4.81 -6.32 -32.30
C PHE A 200 -4.85 -6.19 -33.82
N GLU A 201 -6.02 -5.88 -34.36
CA GLU A 201 -6.17 -5.50 -35.77
C GLU A 201 -5.97 -3.99 -35.89
N VAL A 202 -5.01 -3.58 -36.71
CA VAL A 202 -4.71 -2.16 -36.93
C VAL A 202 -5.83 -1.55 -37.78
N PRO A 203 -6.46 -0.44 -37.34
CA PRO A 203 -7.50 0.22 -38.13
C PRO A 203 -7.03 0.55 -39.56
N THR A 204 -7.89 0.32 -40.55
CA THR A 204 -7.59 0.53 -41.98
C THR A 204 -7.07 1.93 -42.29
N ASP A 205 -7.53 2.91 -41.52
CA ASP A 205 -7.24 4.34 -41.67
C ASP A 205 -5.79 4.69 -41.26
N GLN A 206 -5.10 3.77 -40.59
CA GLN A 206 -3.72 3.89 -40.10
C GLN A 206 -2.74 3.00 -40.85
N VAL A 207 -3.21 2.24 -41.84
CA VAL A 207 -2.34 1.40 -42.68
C VAL A 207 -1.55 2.30 -43.63
N HIS A 208 -0.21 2.24 -43.55
CA HIS A 208 0.66 2.98 -44.45
C HIS A 208 0.36 2.62 -45.92
N GLU A 209 0.26 3.65 -46.78
CA GLU A 209 0.00 3.51 -48.23
C GLU A 209 0.99 2.49 -48.84
N GLY A 210 0.48 1.33 -49.28
CA GLY A 210 1.28 0.31 -50.00
C GLY A 210 1.23 -1.12 -49.48
N ARG A 211 0.59 -1.41 -48.33
CA ARG A 211 0.31 -2.79 -47.89
C ARG A 211 -1.13 -3.19 -48.22
N GLU A 212 -1.32 -4.10 -49.18
CA GLU A 212 -2.63 -4.71 -49.45
C GLU A 212 -2.93 -5.79 -48.38
N GLY A 213 -3.96 -5.59 -47.54
CA GLY A 213 -4.45 -6.58 -46.57
C GLY A 213 -4.66 -6.05 -45.14
N THR A 214 -5.30 -6.85 -44.28
CA THR A 214 -5.50 -6.52 -42.85
C THR A 214 -4.19 -6.63 -42.08
N SER A 215 -3.73 -5.53 -41.49
CA SER A 215 -2.54 -5.50 -40.62
C SER A 215 -2.91 -5.98 -39.21
N ARG A 216 -2.19 -6.96 -38.69
CA ARG A 216 -2.46 -7.57 -37.38
C ARG A 216 -1.18 -7.70 -36.56
N LEU A 217 -1.29 -7.30 -35.30
CA LEU A 217 -0.24 -7.42 -34.31
C LEU A 217 -0.68 -8.34 -33.17
N LEU A 218 0.29 -8.96 -32.53
CA LEU A 218 0.11 -9.70 -31.29
C LEU A 218 1.08 -9.14 -30.25
N ALA A 219 0.59 -8.83 -29.05
CA ALA A 219 1.45 -8.55 -27.90
C ALA A 219 1.48 -9.78 -27.00
N SER A 220 2.63 -10.03 -26.38
CA SER A 220 2.80 -11.08 -25.37
C SER A 220 3.67 -10.63 -24.21
N CYS A 221 3.44 -11.21 -23.04
CA CYS A 221 4.25 -11.03 -21.85
C CYS A 221 4.48 -12.34 -21.08
N SER A 222 5.58 -12.40 -20.33
CA SER A 222 6.08 -13.62 -19.69
C SER A 222 6.73 -13.35 -18.33
N ASP A 223 6.96 -14.40 -17.55
CA ASP A 223 7.81 -14.37 -16.36
C ASP A 223 9.29 -14.08 -16.65
N ASP A 224 9.71 -14.17 -17.92
CA ASP A 224 11.00 -13.64 -18.39
C ASP A 224 11.12 -12.12 -18.29
N ARG A 225 10.05 -11.42 -17.85
CA ARG A 225 9.95 -9.97 -17.63
C ARG A 225 9.99 -9.12 -18.91
N THR A 226 9.72 -9.74 -20.06
CA THR A 226 9.73 -9.06 -21.36
C THR A 226 8.32 -8.88 -21.92
N VAL A 227 8.12 -7.74 -22.57
CA VAL A 227 6.97 -7.50 -23.46
C VAL A 227 7.47 -7.64 -24.89
N ARG A 228 6.75 -8.41 -25.71
CA ARG A 228 7.09 -8.61 -27.13
C ARG A 228 5.90 -8.29 -28.01
N VAL A 229 6.20 -7.77 -29.20
CA VAL A 229 5.22 -7.51 -30.24
C VAL A 229 5.61 -8.31 -31.48
N TRP A 230 4.63 -9.00 -32.05
CA TRP A 230 4.77 -9.88 -33.21
C TRP A 230 3.89 -9.36 -34.34
N ASP A 231 4.41 -9.41 -35.57
CA ASP A 231 3.60 -9.21 -36.77
C ASP A 231 2.95 -10.55 -37.16
N ILE A 232 1.61 -10.56 -37.17
CA ILE A 232 0.78 -11.73 -37.50
C ILE A 232 -0.19 -11.40 -38.65
N SER A 233 0.13 -10.39 -39.47
CA SER A 233 -0.71 -9.96 -40.59
C SER A 233 -0.88 -11.07 -41.63
N TYR A 234 0.17 -11.86 -41.85
CA TYR A 234 0.14 -13.02 -42.74
C TYR A 234 -0.27 -14.29 -41.96
N LEU A 235 -1.41 -14.89 -42.33
CA LEU A 235 -1.94 -16.12 -41.72
C LEU A 235 -1.88 -17.28 -42.73
N PRO A 236 -0.78 -18.03 -42.81
CA PRO A 236 -0.68 -19.16 -43.72
C PRO A 236 -1.61 -20.30 -43.28
N GLU A 237 -2.26 -20.97 -44.22
CA GLU A 237 -2.93 -22.23 -43.94
C GLU A 237 -1.88 -23.34 -43.94
N THR A 238 -1.48 -23.81 -42.75
CA THR A 238 -0.55 -24.93 -42.65
C THR A 238 -1.33 -26.24 -42.68
N ALA A 239 -0.77 -27.27 -43.33
CA ALA A 239 -1.40 -28.60 -43.41
C ALA A 239 -1.36 -29.37 -42.07
N THR A 240 -0.86 -28.74 -41.01
CA THR A 240 -0.68 -29.34 -39.69
C THR A 240 -1.85 -28.94 -38.79
N ASP A 241 -2.50 -29.92 -38.18
CA ASP A 241 -3.52 -29.71 -37.16
C ASP A 241 -2.93 -28.93 -35.97
N PRO A 242 -3.60 -27.88 -35.44
CA PRO A 242 -3.21 -27.23 -34.18
C PRO A 242 -2.89 -28.20 -33.04
N GLN A 243 -3.59 -29.35 -32.98
CA GLN A 243 -3.30 -30.40 -31.99
C GLN A 243 -1.92 -31.02 -32.17
N ALA A 244 -1.47 -31.24 -33.41
CA ALA A 244 -0.15 -31.80 -33.66
C ALA A 244 0.97 -30.82 -33.26
N ALA A 245 0.75 -29.50 -33.42
CA ALA A 245 1.69 -28.49 -32.94
C ALA A 245 1.72 -28.40 -31.41
N ALA A 246 0.56 -28.48 -30.76
CA ALA A 246 0.44 -28.63 -29.31
C ALA A 246 1.17 -29.88 -28.77
N ASP A 247 1.09 -31.00 -29.49
CA ASP A 247 1.79 -32.24 -29.13
C ASP A 247 3.32 -32.08 -29.26
N LEU A 248 3.79 -31.29 -30.22
CA LEU A 248 5.21 -31.00 -30.40
C LEU A 248 5.76 -30.04 -29.34
N THR A 249 5.01 -29.00 -28.95
CA THR A 249 5.42 -28.07 -27.89
C THR A 249 5.47 -28.77 -26.53
N SER A 250 4.52 -29.67 -26.24
CA SER A 250 4.54 -30.49 -25.03
C SER A 250 5.64 -31.56 -25.04
N ALA A 251 5.99 -32.17 -26.18
CA ALA A 251 7.07 -33.17 -26.26
C ALA A 251 8.46 -32.63 -25.86
N ARG A 252 8.67 -31.32 -25.93
CA ARG A 252 9.87 -30.61 -25.45
C ARG A 252 10.15 -30.86 -23.96
N GLU A 253 9.15 -31.23 -23.17
CA GLU A 253 9.26 -31.55 -21.74
C GLU A 253 10.12 -32.78 -21.40
N THR A 254 10.27 -33.76 -22.31
CA THR A 254 10.96 -35.01 -21.96
C THR A 254 12.49 -34.92 -22.02
N GLY A 255 13.05 -33.79 -22.47
CA GLY A 255 14.49 -33.63 -22.72
C GLY A 255 15.00 -34.36 -23.98
N PHE A 256 14.09 -34.98 -24.76
CA PHE A 256 14.40 -35.70 -26.01
C PHE A 256 13.72 -35.11 -27.26
N GLY A 257 12.99 -34.00 -27.14
CA GLY A 257 12.31 -33.35 -28.27
C GLY A 257 13.26 -32.53 -29.14
N ALA A 258 13.15 -32.68 -30.48
CA ALA A 258 13.76 -31.75 -31.43
C ALA A 258 13.13 -30.35 -31.29
N ASN A 259 13.83 -29.27 -31.68
CA ASN A 259 13.19 -27.94 -31.66
C ASN A 259 11.94 -27.98 -32.54
N VAL A 260 10.84 -27.39 -32.07
CA VAL A 260 9.59 -27.29 -32.84
C VAL A 260 9.83 -26.60 -34.19
N ALA A 261 10.78 -25.66 -34.25
CA ALA A 261 11.27 -25.02 -35.46
C ALA A 261 11.96 -25.98 -36.46
N ASP A 262 12.55 -27.10 -36.00
CA ASP A 262 13.21 -28.10 -36.84
C ASP A 262 12.22 -29.13 -37.42
N VAL A 263 11.03 -29.24 -36.82
CA VAL A 263 10.01 -30.27 -37.17
C VAL A 263 8.84 -29.68 -37.95
N LEU A 264 8.46 -28.43 -37.66
CA LEU A 264 7.40 -27.76 -38.40
C LEU A 264 7.88 -27.29 -39.79
N PRO A 265 6.99 -27.22 -40.79
CA PRO A 265 7.30 -26.55 -42.05
C PRO A 265 7.81 -25.12 -41.78
N GLY A 266 8.82 -24.64 -42.52
CA GLY A 266 9.42 -23.30 -42.27
C GLY A 266 8.42 -22.14 -42.40
N ASN A 267 7.26 -22.38 -43.00
CA ASN A 267 6.12 -21.49 -43.13
C ASN A 267 5.22 -21.43 -41.85
N ALA A 268 5.35 -22.38 -40.93
CA ALA A 268 4.61 -22.43 -39.65
C ALA A 268 5.38 -21.83 -38.47
N SER A 269 6.71 -21.67 -38.57
CA SER A 269 7.56 -21.00 -37.58
C SER A 269 7.63 -19.47 -37.80
N GLY A 270 6.54 -18.85 -38.25
CA GLY A 270 6.61 -17.71 -39.19
C GLY A 270 6.28 -16.31 -38.69
N GLY A 271 5.79 -16.09 -37.46
CA GLY A 271 5.52 -14.73 -36.99
C GLY A 271 6.80 -14.02 -36.54
N LYS A 272 7.10 -12.87 -37.17
CA LYS A 272 8.30 -12.08 -36.87
C LYS A 272 8.08 -11.30 -35.57
N CYS A 273 8.93 -11.53 -34.56
CA CYS A 273 9.03 -10.63 -33.42
C CYS A 273 9.60 -9.30 -33.92
N ILE A 274 8.79 -8.24 -33.90
CA ILE A 274 9.17 -6.92 -34.42
C ILE A 274 9.72 -6.00 -33.33
N ALA A 275 9.30 -6.18 -32.08
CA ALA A 275 9.81 -5.39 -30.96
C ALA A 275 9.86 -6.20 -29.65
N LYS A 276 10.82 -5.87 -28.79
CA LYS A 276 11.01 -6.45 -27.46
C LYS A 276 11.44 -5.35 -26.48
N ALA A 277 10.85 -5.32 -25.29
CA ALA A 277 11.19 -4.36 -24.25
C ALA A 277 11.28 -5.00 -22.86
N TRP A 278 12.04 -4.32 -21.99
CA TRP A 278 12.19 -4.61 -20.56
C TRP A 278 11.81 -3.36 -19.76
N GLY A 279 11.10 -3.53 -18.66
CA GLY A 279 10.79 -2.42 -17.73
C GLY A 279 10.19 -2.86 -16.41
N HIS A 280 9.47 -3.98 -16.37
CA HIS A 280 9.01 -4.58 -15.11
C HIS A 280 10.17 -5.18 -14.31
N ALA A 281 10.12 -5.04 -12.99
CA ALA A 281 11.08 -5.63 -12.06
C ALA A 281 10.80 -7.11 -11.79
N SER A 282 9.55 -7.55 -12.00
CA SER A 282 9.04 -8.90 -11.72
C SER A 282 8.24 -9.45 -12.91
N ARG A 283 7.51 -10.56 -12.70
CA ARG A 283 6.67 -11.20 -13.73
C ARG A 283 5.60 -10.25 -14.24
N ILE A 284 5.16 -10.43 -15.48
CA ILE A 284 4.12 -9.60 -16.12
C ILE A 284 2.89 -10.46 -16.34
N TRP A 285 1.76 -10.05 -15.77
CA TRP A 285 0.49 -10.78 -15.80
C TRP A 285 -0.36 -10.48 -17.03
N GLY A 286 -0.23 -9.29 -17.59
CA GLY A 286 -1.11 -8.86 -18.68
C GLY A 286 -0.47 -7.84 -19.60
N VAL A 287 -0.98 -7.81 -20.84
CA VAL A 287 -0.63 -6.80 -21.85
C VAL A 287 -1.87 -6.42 -22.64
N LYS A 288 -2.03 -5.12 -22.93
CA LYS A 288 -3.13 -4.58 -23.72
C LYS A 288 -2.68 -3.52 -24.70
N PHE A 289 -3.23 -3.54 -25.92
CA PHE A 289 -3.07 -2.48 -26.92
C PHE A 289 -4.06 -1.33 -26.69
N ILE A 290 -3.62 -0.13 -27.06
CA ILE A 290 -4.42 1.09 -27.13
C ILE A 290 -4.22 1.69 -28.53
N PRO A 291 -5.29 1.86 -29.32
CA PRO A 291 -5.20 2.49 -30.64
C PRO A 291 -4.56 3.89 -30.56
N SER A 292 -3.66 4.18 -31.49
CA SER A 292 -3.02 5.49 -31.59
C SER A 292 -3.95 6.51 -32.26
N PRO A 293 -3.98 7.79 -31.83
CA PRO A 293 -4.63 8.86 -32.59
C PRO A 293 -3.76 9.40 -33.73
N THR A 294 -2.46 9.08 -33.76
CA THR A 294 -1.47 9.64 -34.69
C THR A 294 -0.97 8.59 -35.67
N SER A 295 -0.70 8.98 -36.92
CA SER A 295 -0.14 8.09 -37.94
C SER A 295 1.34 7.74 -37.73
N SER A 296 2.07 8.48 -36.87
CA SER A 296 3.48 8.23 -36.57
C SER A 296 3.71 7.16 -35.51
N THR A 297 2.66 6.81 -34.76
CA THR A 297 2.69 5.75 -33.75
C THR A 297 1.68 4.70 -34.15
N ILE A 298 2.13 3.45 -34.29
CA ILE A 298 1.27 2.35 -34.76
C ILE A 298 0.22 2.03 -33.70
N SER A 299 0.67 1.89 -32.46
CA SER A 299 -0.19 1.62 -31.32
C SER A 299 0.56 1.92 -30.03
N TYR A 300 -0.17 2.07 -28.95
CA TYR A 300 0.40 2.07 -27.62
C TYR A 300 0.11 0.75 -26.93
N VAL A 301 0.94 0.40 -25.95
CA VAL A 301 0.80 -0.83 -25.17
C VAL A 301 0.82 -0.48 -23.69
N VAL A 302 0.02 -1.18 -22.90
CA VAL A 302 0.05 -1.15 -21.44
C VAL A 302 0.31 -2.56 -20.93
N SER A 303 1.21 -2.71 -19.98
CA SER A 303 1.53 -3.99 -19.32
C SER A 303 1.30 -3.91 -17.82
N PHE A 304 0.93 -5.02 -17.18
CA PHE A 304 0.53 -5.10 -15.76
C PHE A 304 1.37 -6.16 -15.04
N GLY A 305 2.02 -5.79 -13.93
CA GLY A 305 3.06 -6.61 -13.31
C GLY A 305 2.74 -7.18 -11.92
N GLU A 306 3.54 -8.18 -11.53
CA GLU A 306 3.69 -8.63 -10.13
C GLU A 306 4.29 -7.54 -9.24
N ASP A 307 5.10 -6.66 -9.82
CA ASP A 307 5.76 -5.54 -9.16
C ASP A 307 4.84 -4.37 -8.82
N THR A 308 3.52 -4.61 -8.82
CA THR A 308 2.45 -3.62 -8.56
C THR A 308 2.46 -2.41 -9.47
N THR A 309 3.18 -2.48 -10.60
CA THR A 309 3.20 -1.43 -11.61
C THR A 309 2.41 -1.81 -12.85
N HIS A 310 1.79 -0.82 -13.47
CA HIS A 310 1.47 -0.88 -14.89
C HIS A 310 2.31 0.13 -15.66
N GLN A 311 2.79 -0.29 -16.83
CA GLN A 311 3.77 0.46 -17.62
C GLN A 311 3.23 0.76 -19.01
N PHE A 312 3.57 1.94 -19.52
CA PHE A 312 3.08 2.48 -20.78
C PHE A 312 4.19 2.48 -21.83
N TRP A 313 3.83 2.08 -23.05
CA TRP A 313 4.76 1.93 -24.17
C TRP A 313 4.18 2.50 -25.46
N SER A 314 5.02 2.99 -26.36
CA SER A 314 4.62 3.32 -27.75
C SER A 314 5.37 2.44 -28.74
N LEU A 315 4.63 1.83 -29.66
CA LEU A 315 5.17 1.10 -30.79
C LEU A 315 5.27 2.02 -32.01
N LYS A 316 6.48 2.17 -32.54
CA LYS A 316 6.76 3.01 -33.72
C LYS A 316 7.63 2.26 -34.72
N GLU A 317 7.40 2.50 -36.00
CA GLU A 317 8.34 2.15 -37.06
C GLU A 317 9.36 3.28 -37.20
N THR A 318 10.62 3.01 -36.89
CA THR A 318 11.72 4.01 -36.92
C THR A 318 12.38 4.12 -38.28
N ALA A 319 12.37 3.01 -39.03
CA ALA A 319 12.78 2.90 -40.42
C ALA A 319 11.97 1.76 -41.06
N PRO A 320 11.89 1.66 -42.40
CA PRO A 320 11.15 0.58 -43.05
C PRO A 320 11.54 -0.81 -42.51
N ASP A 321 10.57 -1.54 -41.98
CA ASP A 321 10.71 -2.86 -41.32
C ASP A 321 11.55 -2.89 -40.02
N GLU A 322 11.84 -1.73 -39.42
CA GLU A 322 12.51 -1.55 -38.13
C GLU A 322 11.55 -0.91 -37.12
N PHE A 323 11.23 -1.66 -36.06
CA PHE A 323 10.26 -1.25 -35.05
C PHE A 323 10.92 -1.06 -33.69
N SER A 324 10.40 -0.10 -32.92
CA SER A 324 10.84 0.18 -31.56
C SER A 324 9.64 0.24 -30.61
N LEU A 325 9.83 -0.33 -29.41
CA LEU A 325 8.88 -0.24 -28.31
C LEU A 325 9.49 0.65 -27.22
N THR A 326 9.05 1.90 -27.18
CA THR A 326 9.61 2.94 -26.30
C THR A 326 8.78 3.07 -25.02
N HIS A 327 9.44 3.04 -23.86
CA HIS A 327 8.81 3.19 -22.54
C HIS A 327 8.50 4.66 -22.22
N HIS A 328 7.28 4.93 -21.72
CA HIS A 328 6.80 6.26 -21.32
C HIS A 328 6.68 6.44 -19.80
N GLY A 329 6.94 5.40 -19.01
CA GLY A 329 6.78 5.40 -17.56
C GLY A 329 5.68 4.45 -17.09
N GLY A 330 5.39 4.49 -15.80
CA GLY A 330 4.38 3.63 -15.17
C GLY A 330 4.01 4.10 -13.77
N SER A 331 2.86 3.64 -13.31
CA SER A 331 2.26 4.00 -12.02
C SER A 331 2.26 2.78 -11.10
N CYS A 332 2.49 3.00 -9.80
CA CYS A 332 2.46 1.95 -8.77
C CYS A 332 1.31 2.25 -7.81
N LEU A 333 0.13 1.71 -8.10
CA LEU A 333 -1.12 2.09 -7.41
C LEU A 333 -1.62 1.03 -6.42
N HIS A 334 -0.88 -0.06 -6.27
CA HIS A 334 -1.23 -1.20 -5.41
C HIS A 334 -0.08 -1.52 -4.45
N SER A 335 -0.41 -2.17 -3.34
CA SER A 335 0.55 -2.59 -2.31
C SER A 335 0.93 -4.07 -2.45
N GLY A 336 2.08 -4.45 -1.91
CA GLY A 336 2.52 -5.85 -1.85
C GLY A 336 2.95 -6.41 -3.21
N LYS A 337 2.11 -7.28 -3.80
CA LYS A 337 2.38 -7.93 -5.09
C LYS A 337 1.11 -8.06 -5.93
N ASN A 338 1.30 -8.16 -7.24
CA ASN A 338 0.32 -8.52 -8.27
C ASN A 338 -0.78 -7.51 -8.55
N ILE A 339 -0.86 -7.13 -9.82
CA ILE A 339 -2.06 -6.62 -10.47
C ILE A 339 -2.73 -7.81 -11.17
N TRP A 340 -3.89 -8.24 -10.69
CA TRP A 340 -4.58 -9.42 -11.20
C TRP A 340 -5.59 -9.11 -12.30
N SER A 341 -6.11 -7.88 -12.33
CA SER A 341 -7.13 -7.49 -13.29
C SER A 341 -6.91 -6.10 -13.82
N TRP A 342 -7.43 -5.85 -15.01
CA TRP A 342 -7.33 -4.57 -15.69
C TRP A 342 -8.50 -4.38 -16.64
N ALA A 343 -8.90 -3.14 -16.84
CA ALA A 343 -9.84 -2.75 -17.88
C ALA A 343 -9.39 -1.43 -18.52
N ILE A 344 -9.56 -1.31 -19.83
CA ILE A 344 -9.20 -0.11 -20.58
C ILE A 344 -10.43 0.37 -21.32
N HIS A 345 -10.72 1.66 -21.20
CA HIS A 345 -11.77 2.30 -21.98
C HIS A 345 -11.25 3.56 -22.66
N GLN A 346 -11.35 3.61 -23.99
CA GLN A 346 -11.01 4.78 -24.78
C GLN A 346 -12.22 5.71 -24.88
N ILE A 347 -12.15 6.86 -24.20
CA ILE A 347 -13.22 7.88 -24.23
C ILE A 347 -13.21 8.61 -25.57
N SER A 348 -12.01 8.93 -26.04
CA SER A 348 -11.75 9.58 -27.32
C SER A 348 -10.38 9.11 -27.83
N PRO A 349 -10.00 9.37 -29.09
CA PRO A 349 -8.70 8.95 -29.63
C PRO A 349 -7.51 9.40 -28.77
N GLU A 350 -7.64 10.55 -28.09
CA GLU A 350 -6.60 11.14 -27.24
C GLU A 350 -6.75 10.82 -25.75
N HIS A 351 -7.89 10.28 -25.30
CA HIS A 351 -8.18 10.09 -23.87
C HIS A 351 -8.57 8.66 -23.56
N VAL A 352 -7.84 8.05 -22.63
CA VAL A 352 -8.05 6.68 -22.17
C VAL A 352 -8.18 6.65 -20.66
N VAL A 353 -8.98 5.72 -20.16
CA VAL A 353 -9.06 5.40 -18.74
C VAL A 353 -8.56 3.98 -18.55
N VAL A 354 -7.57 3.83 -17.67
CA VAL A 354 -7.03 2.54 -17.26
C VAL A 354 -7.51 2.25 -15.84
N ALA A 355 -8.14 1.12 -15.64
CA ALA A 355 -8.45 0.58 -14.32
C ALA A 355 -7.59 -0.64 -14.05
N SER A 356 -7.08 -0.76 -12.82
CA SER A 356 -6.29 -1.89 -12.34
C SER A 356 -6.80 -2.40 -10.99
N GLY A 357 -6.81 -3.72 -10.82
CA GLY A 357 -7.24 -4.41 -9.62
C GLY A 357 -6.08 -5.18 -8.99
N GLY A 358 -5.77 -4.89 -7.73
CA GLY A 358 -4.62 -5.45 -7.01
C GLY A 358 -4.94 -6.68 -6.18
N ALA A 359 -3.90 -7.42 -5.78
CA ALA A 359 -4.02 -8.46 -4.74
C ALA A 359 -4.38 -7.90 -3.37
N ASP A 360 -4.08 -6.63 -3.13
CA ASP A 360 -4.51 -5.88 -1.94
C ASP A 360 -6.03 -5.61 -1.91
N GLY A 361 -6.75 -6.02 -2.96
CA GLY A 361 -8.20 -5.84 -3.08
C GLY A 361 -8.61 -4.43 -3.49
N SER A 362 -7.68 -3.52 -3.79
CA SER A 362 -8.01 -2.17 -4.29
C SER A 362 -8.29 -2.16 -5.79
N VAL A 363 -9.10 -1.19 -6.22
CA VAL A 363 -9.27 -0.82 -7.62
C VAL A 363 -8.84 0.63 -7.81
N ALA A 364 -7.85 0.84 -8.66
CA ALA A 364 -7.36 2.16 -9.03
C ALA A 364 -7.80 2.50 -10.45
N ILE A 365 -8.22 3.73 -10.68
CA ILE A 365 -8.70 4.24 -11.97
C ILE A 365 -7.88 5.48 -12.32
N GLU A 366 -7.15 5.41 -13.43
CA GLU A 366 -6.22 6.43 -13.88
C GLU A 366 -6.62 6.94 -15.28
N PRO A 367 -7.22 8.13 -15.39
CA PRO A 367 -7.42 8.81 -16.65
C PRO A 367 -6.07 9.33 -17.21
N LYS A 368 -5.81 9.05 -18.49
CA LYS A 368 -4.60 9.49 -19.21
C LYS A 368 -4.96 10.12 -20.55
N SER A 369 -4.22 11.16 -20.92
CA SER A 369 -4.18 11.69 -22.27
C SER A 369 -2.99 11.07 -23.01
N VAL A 370 -3.19 10.51 -24.21
CA VAL A 370 -2.15 9.88 -25.04
C VAL A 370 -1.18 10.97 -25.56
N PRO A 371 0.16 10.86 -25.38
CA PRO A 371 0.99 9.67 -25.11
C PRO A 371 1.29 9.41 -23.62
N PHE A 372 0.27 9.51 -22.77
CA PHE A 372 0.23 9.19 -21.33
C PHE A 372 0.67 10.30 -20.38
N THR A 373 0.30 11.54 -20.67
CA THR A 373 0.28 12.65 -19.71
C THR A 373 -1.04 12.65 -18.93
N ASN A 374 -1.05 13.01 -17.65
CA ASN A 374 -2.31 13.23 -16.94
C ASN A 374 -3.01 14.46 -17.51
N GLN A 375 -4.34 14.40 -17.66
CA GLN A 375 -5.13 15.45 -18.31
C GLN A 375 -5.03 16.82 -17.62
N PHE A 376 -4.79 16.83 -16.30
CA PHE A 376 -4.78 18.02 -15.46
C PHE A 376 -3.39 18.47 -15.03
N ASP A 377 -2.36 17.71 -15.40
CA ASP A 377 -0.99 18.04 -15.05
C ASP A 377 -0.44 19.08 -16.03
N HIS A 378 0.08 20.16 -15.48
CA HIS A 378 0.73 21.19 -16.27
C HIS A 378 2.21 21.21 -15.94
N THR A 379 3.03 20.73 -16.89
CA THR A 379 4.49 20.82 -16.84
C THR A 379 4.97 21.95 -17.71
N GLN A 380 5.73 22.87 -17.13
CA GLN A 380 6.37 23.98 -17.79
C GLN A 380 7.89 23.91 -17.58
N SER A 381 8.67 24.36 -18.57
CA SER A 381 10.12 24.37 -18.46
C SER A 381 10.72 25.68 -18.96
N TRP A 382 11.70 26.23 -18.23
CA TRP A 382 12.55 27.33 -18.67
C TRP A 382 13.96 26.80 -18.97
N SER A 383 14.52 27.19 -20.11
CA SER A 383 15.93 26.98 -20.43
C SER A 383 16.80 27.90 -19.58
N ILE A 384 17.78 27.34 -18.86
CA ILE A 384 18.71 28.15 -18.04
C ILE A 384 19.56 29.08 -18.92
N GLN A 385 19.85 28.67 -20.16
CA GLN A 385 20.60 29.51 -21.11
C GLN A 385 19.79 30.73 -21.54
N ASP A 386 18.50 30.56 -21.78
CA ASP A 386 17.60 31.63 -22.20
C ASP A 386 17.42 32.65 -21.08
N LEU A 387 17.26 32.18 -19.84
CA LEU A 387 17.21 33.02 -18.63
C LEU A 387 18.49 33.88 -18.48
N GLY A 388 19.66 33.29 -18.72
CA GLY A 388 20.94 34.00 -18.63
C GLY A 388 21.12 35.06 -19.72
N SER A 389 20.47 34.91 -20.88
CA SER A 389 20.56 35.87 -22.00
C SER A 389 19.79 37.17 -21.76
N LEU A 390 18.79 37.15 -20.87
CA LEU A 390 17.95 38.30 -20.52
C LEU A 390 18.62 39.26 -19.52
N CYS A 391 19.69 38.82 -18.85
CA CYS A 391 20.41 39.62 -17.86
C CYS A 391 21.37 40.63 -18.52
N PRO A 392 21.27 41.95 -18.22
CA PRO A 392 22.18 42.96 -18.76
C PRO A 392 23.65 42.77 -18.35
N GLU A 393 23.89 42.24 -17.15
CA GLU A 393 25.22 41.98 -16.61
C GLU A 393 25.58 40.49 -16.73
N GLN A 394 26.49 40.17 -17.66
CA GLN A 394 26.95 38.81 -17.88
C GLN A 394 28.11 38.42 -16.95
N SER A 395 28.26 37.11 -16.75
CA SER A 395 29.37 36.50 -16.03
C SER A 395 30.73 36.96 -16.59
N THR A 396 31.57 37.53 -15.71
CA THR A 396 32.94 37.97 -16.04
C THR A 396 33.90 36.80 -16.29
N SER A 397 33.45 35.55 -16.14
CA SER A 397 34.26 34.34 -16.17
C SER A 397 34.21 33.56 -17.49
N GLY A 398 33.45 34.04 -18.49
CA GLY A 398 33.24 33.35 -19.77
C GLY A 398 32.41 32.07 -19.69
N ARG A 399 31.96 31.66 -18.50
CA ARG A 399 30.99 30.58 -18.28
C ARG A 399 29.56 31.13 -18.22
N PRO A 400 28.56 30.40 -18.75
CA PRO A 400 27.16 30.81 -18.64
C PRO A 400 26.75 30.93 -17.18
N ASP A 401 25.98 31.98 -16.88
CA ASP A 401 25.42 32.19 -15.54
C ASP A 401 24.44 31.06 -15.20
N MET A 402 24.47 30.57 -13.96
CA MET A 402 23.67 29.42 -13.54
C MET A 402 22.73 29.84 -12.42
N LEU A 403 21.54 29.23 -12.40
CA LEU A 403 20.58 29.41 -11.30
C LEU A 403 21.20 28.92 -9.99
N ARG A 404 20.96 29.67 -8.92
CA ARG A 404 21.53 29.39 -7.60
C ARG A 404 20.48 29.00 -6.57
N SER A 405 19.46 29.83 -6.39
CA SER A 405 18.40 29.61 -5.40
C SER A 405 17.10 30.22 -5.91
N TYR A 406 15.96 29.61 -5.59
CA TYR A 406 14.65 30.12 -5.94
C TYR A 406 13.62 29.80 -4.86
N ALA A 407 12.53 30.58 -4.83
CA ALA A 407 11.41 30.41 -3.93
C ALA A 407 10.10 30.86 -4.59
N PHE A 408 8.99 30.28 -4.16
CA PHE A 408 7.66 30.66 -4.62
C PHE A 408 7.26 32.03 -4.04
N LEU A 409 6.72 32.92 -4.87
CA LEU A 409 6.06 34.17 -4.46
C LEU A 409 4.54 34.07 -4.52
N GLY A 410 4.02 32.95 -5.00
CA GLY A 410 2.60 32.63 -5.06
C GLY A 410 2.49 31.16 -5.40
N LYS A 411 1.43 30.78 -6.11
CA LYS A 411 1.25 29.37 -6.52
C LYS A 411 2.22 28.93 -7.62
N THR A 412 2.43 29.79 -8.62
CA THR A 412 3.26 29.48 -9.80
C THR A 412 4.41 30.45 -10.02
N ASP A 413 4.37 31.61 -9.36
CA ASP A 413 5.36 32.68 -9.54
C ASP A 413 6.62 32.40 -8.72
N LEU A 414 7.79 32.60 -9.33
CA LEU A 414 9.08 32.24 -8.76
C LEU A 414 10.03 33.44 -8.73
N LEU A 415 10.63 33.70 -7.57
CA LEU A 415 11.79 34.56 -7.47
C LEU A 415 13.06 33.71 -7.59
N VAL A 416 13.94 34.06 -8.51
CA VAL A 416 15.14 33.29 -8.85
C VAL A 416 16.40 34.15 -8.71
N THR A 417 17.43 33.58 -8.09
CA THR A 417 18.77 34.17 -8.00
C THR A 417 19.78 33.38 -8.80
N THR A 418 20.79 34.06 -9.32
CA THR A 418 21.86 33.47 -10.14
C THR A 418 23.22 33.56 -9.45
N ASN A 419 24.22 32.85 -9.96
CA ASN A 419 25.59 32.94 -9.45
C ASN A 419 26.23 34.31 -9.68
N ALA A 420 25.81 35.07 -10.70
CA ALA A 420 26.27 36.43 -10.92
C ALA A 420 25.62 37.48 -9.99
N GLY A 421 24.60 37.11 -9.20
CA GLY A 421 23.85 38.02 -8.33
C GLY A 421 22.63 38.65 -8.99
N ASN A 422 22.24 38.21 -10.19
CA ASN A 422 20.99 38.65 -10.83
C ASN A 422 19.78 38.06 -10.10
N ILE A 423 18.73 38.86 -9.94
CA ILE A 423 17.42 38.49 -9.39
C ILE A 423 16.38 38.59 -10.52
N LEU A 424 15.68 37.50 -10.77
CA LEU A 424 14.68 37.35 -11.82
C LEU A 424 13.33 36.97 -11.20
N LEU A 425 12.25 37.47 -11.77
CA LEU A 425 10.88 37.06 -11.48
C LEU A 425 10.35 36.24 -12.67
N LEU A 426 9.95 35.01 -12.41
CA LEU A 426 9.33 34.12 -13.41
C LEU A 426 7.85 34.01 -13.11
N THR A 427 7.00 34.35 -14.07
CA THR A 427 5.53 34.33 -13.93
C THR A 427 4.88 33.61 -15.12
N GLN A 428 3.56 33.51 -15.09
CA GLN A 428 2.74 33.01 -16.18
C GLN A 428 1.83 34.13 -16.71
N ASP A 429 1.70 34.23 -18.03
CA ASP A 429 0.70 35.12 -18.64
C ASP A 429 -0.72 34.50 -18.63
N GLU A 430 -1.72 35.23 -19.12
CA GLU A 430 -3.11 34.75 -19.23
C GLU A 430 -3.25 33.47 -20.08
N GLN A 431 -2.29 33.18 -20.96
CA GLN A 431 -2.23 31.97 -21.79
C GLN A 431 -1.32 30.88 -21.19
N ARG A 432 -0.91 31.04 -19.93
CA ARG A 432 0.01 30.15 -19.18
C ARG A 432 1.37 29.98 -19.83
N GLN A 433 1.81 30.95 -20.63
CA GLN A 433 3.15 30.96 -21.20
C GLN A 433 4.17 31.53 -20.21
N PRO A 434 5.42 31.07 -20.26
CA PRO A 434 6.47 31.54 -19.37
C PRO A 434 6.82 33.00 -19.65
N VAL A 435 6.67 33.85 -18.63
CA VAL A 435 7.14 35.24 -18.66
C VAL A 435 8.34 35.37 -17.71
N THR A 436 9.32 36.17 -18.10
CA THR A 436 10.53 36.41 -17.30
C THR A 436 10.81 37.90 -17.24
N GLU A 437 10.95 38.41 -16.02
CA GLU A 437 11.29 39.79 -15.73
C GLU A 437 12.61 39.85 -14.95
N TRP A 438 13.50 40.76 -15.32
CA TRP A 438 14.72 41.05 -14.57
C TRP A 438 14.47 42.19 -13.59
N ILE A 439 14.72 41.95 -12.30
CA ILE A 439 14.45 42.93 -11.24
C ILE A 439 15.69 43.80 -11.01
N CYS A 440 16.80 43.19 -10.60
CA CYS A 440 18.06 43.89 -10.37
C CYS A 440 19.27 42.93 -10.31
N ASN A 441 20.47 43.50 -10.23
CA ASN A 441 21.69 42.79 -9.83
C ASN A 441 22.09 43.23 -8.41
N GLU A 442 22.26 42.26 -7.49
CA GLU A 442 22.72 42.50 -6.13
C GLU A 442 24.09 41.81 -5.90
N PRO A 443 25.20 42.55 -5.91
CA PRO A 443 26.54 42.00 -5.76
C PRO A 443 26.76 41.17 -4.49
N LYS A 444 26.00 41.44 -3.41
CA LYS A 444 26.08 40.67 -2.15
C LYS A 444 25.68 39.21 -2.30
N LEU A 445 24.87 38.87 -3.31
CA LEU A 445 24.39 37.51 -3.60
C LEU A 445 25.34 36.72 -4.53
N ARG A 446 26.42 37.34 -5.01
CA ARG A 446 27.32 36.73 -5.98
C ARG A 446 28.02 35.50 -5.41
N GLY A 447 27.92 34.39 -6.14
CA GLY A 447 28.55 33.10 -5.79
C GLY A 447 27.89 32.35 -4.63
N TYR A 448 26.98 32.97 -3.87
CA TYR A 448 26.22 32.34 -2.79
C TYR A 448 24.99 33.19 -2.44
N SER A 449 23.81 32.57 -2.56
CA SER A 449 22.53 33.15 -2.15
C SER A 449 21.68 32.09 -1.45
N VAL A 450 20.95 32.51 -0.42
CA VAL A 450 19.86 31.74 0.20
C VAL A 450 18.58 32.54 0.03
N VAL A 451 17.49 31.87 -0.34
CA VAL A 451 16.17 32.50 -0.53
C VAL A 451 15.12 31.69 0.23
N THR A 452 14.25 32.39 0.94
CA THR A 452 13.01 31.88 1.53
C THR A 452 11.88 32.86 1.24
N SER A 453 10.63 32.46 1.38
CA SER A 453 9.47 33.31 1.05
C SER A 453 8.27 33.01 1.91
N ILE A 454 7.27 33.90 1.84
CA ILE A 454 5.92 33.66 2.34
C ILE A 454 5.00 33.84 1.13
N PRO A 455 4.64 32.74 0.42
CA PRO A 455 3.89 32.81 -0.83
C PRO A 455 2.51 33.47 -0.69
N THR A 456 1.83 33.28 0.44
CA THR A 456 0.53 33.92 0.73
C THR A 456 0.60 35.44 0.79
N LEU A 457 1.79 36.01 1.03
CA LEU A 457 2.02 37.44 1.09
C LEU A 457 2.80 37.95 -0.13
N SER A 458 3.23 37.10 -1.05
CA SER A 458 4.06 37.47 -2.20
C SER A 458 5.36 38.20 -1.83
N ILE A 459 6.00 37.81 -0.74
CA ILE A 459 7.29 38.38 -0.30
C ILE A 459 8.38 37.31 -0.24
N ALA A 460 9.64 37.72 -0.38
CA ALA A 460 10.80 36.85 -0.25
C ALA A 460 11.94 37.51 0.52
N PHE A 461 12.75 36.68 1.17
CA PHE A 461 13.94 37.08 1.90
C PHE A 461 15.18 36.48 1.25
N LEU A 462 16.19 37.30 1.04
CA LEU A 462 17.43 36.93 0.37
C LEU A 462 18.63 37.25 1.26
N ALA A 463 19.60 36.35 1.33
CA ALA A 463 20.84 36.60 2.06
C ALA A 463 22.08 36.08 1.32
N GLY A 464 23.17 36.83 1.46
CA GLY A 464 24.48 36.55 0.85
C GLY A 464 25.53 36.11 1.88
N MET A 465 26.81 36.17 1.47
CA MET A 465 27.93 35.80 2.35
C MET A 465 28.27 36.87 3.40
N ASP A 466 27.87 38.12 3.16
CA ASP A 466 28.19 39.26 4.02
C ASP A 466 27.26 39.40 5.25
N GLY A 467 26.28 38.50 5.37
CA GLY A 467 25.30 38.46 6.46
C GLY A 467 24.17 39.48 6.31
N SER A 468 24.12 40.27 5.24
CA SER A 468 22.98 41.16 4.97
C SER A 468 21.77 40.35 4.50
N VAL A 469 20.64 40.55 5.17
CA VAL A 469 19.35 39.96 4.83
C VAL A 469 18.47 41.04 4.21
N MET A 470 17.93 40.74 3.04
CA MET A 470 17.14 41.65 2.22
C MET A 470 15.73 41.11 2.06
N LEU A 471 14.75 42.01 1.95
CA LEU A 471 13.34 41.75 1.70
C LEU A 471 13.00 42.19 0.28
N TYR A 472 12.38 41.30 -0.48
CA TYR A 472 11.60 41.61 -1.67
C TYR A 472 10.14 41.82 -1.23
N ASP A 473 9.63 43.04 -1.43
CA ASP A 473 8.29 43.44 -0.98
C ASP A 473 7.20 43.35 -2.06
N GLY A 474 7.53 42.73 -3.20
CA GLY A 474 6.68 42.68 -4.40
C GLY A 474 7.07 43.71 -5.45
N SER A 475 7.89 44.71 -5.10
CA SER A 475 8.34 45.75 -6.04
C SER A 475 9.85 45.92 -6.07
N GLU A 476 10.49 46.03 -4.91
CA GLU A 476 11.91 46.33 -4.81
C GLU A 476 12.62 45.47 -3.75
N ILE A 477 13.94 45.49 -3.79
CA ILE A 477 14.80 44.76 -2.83
C ILE A 477 15.37 45.76 -1.82
N LYS A 478 15.02 45.60 -0.55
CA LYS A 478 15.47 46.45 0.56
C LYS A 478 16.28 45.66 1.58
N GLN A 479 17.30 46.26 2.17
CA GLN A 479 18.02 45.62 3.28
C GLN A 479 17.20 45.72 4.57
N LEU A 480 16.91 44.58 5.21
CA LEU A 480 16.07 44.48 6.39
C LEU A 480 16.90 44.43 7.68
N VAL A 481 17.78 43.42 7.79
CA VAL A 481 18.63 43.18 8.98
C VAL A 481 20.03 42.80 8.51
N LYS A 482 21.05 43.14 9.29
CA LYS A 482 22.43 42.70 9.05
C LYS A 482 22.92 41.78 10.16
N SER A 483 23.22 40.55 9.79
CA SER A 483 23.89 39.56 10.63
C SER A 483 25.40 39.79 10.69
N THR A 484 26.07 39.17 11.67
CA THR A 484 27.52 39.28 11.87
C THR A 484 28.34 38.28 11.06
N ARG A 485 27.70 37.27 10.46
CA ARG A 485 28.34 36.15 9.77
C ARG A 485 27.55 35.75 8.53
N LYS A 486 28.16 34.89 7.70
CA LYS A 486 27.52 34.24 6.55
C LYS A 486 26.23 33.55 6.97
N THR A 487 25.12 33.91 6.33
CA THR A 487 23.81 33.30 6.54
C THR A 487 23.78 31.89 5.94
N ALA A 488 23.45 30.90 6.76
CA ALA A 488 23.32 29.51 6.36
C ALA A 488 21.91 29.19 5.87
N ALA A 489 20.90 29.66 6.60
CA ALA A 489 19.49 29.42 6.32
C ALA A 489 18.61 30.58 6.79
N LEU A 490 17.47 30.74 6.13
CA LEU A 490 16.42 31.69 6.46
C LEU A 490 15.09 30.94 6.59
N PHE A 491 14.32 31.23 7.64
CA PHE A 491 13.00 30.66 7.84
C PHE A 491 12.02 31.78 8.13
N ALA A 492 10.91 31.83 7.40
CA ALA A 492 9.93 32.90 7.48
C ALA A 492 8.53 32.31 7.72
N GLN A 493 7.72 33.03 8.49
CA GLN A 493 6.34 32.63 8.81
C GLN A 493 5.44 33.87 8.93
N ASP A 494 4.22 33.78 8.41
CA ASP A 494 3.15 34.75 8.71
C ASP A 494 2.57 34.42 10.09
N LEU A 495 2.59 35.39 10.99
CA LEU A 495 2.15 35.27 12.39
C LEU A 495 0.72 35.78 12.59
N THR A 496 0.04 36.25 11.54
CA THR A 496 -1.33 36.76 11.65
C THR A 496 -2.36 35.65 11.83
N SER A 497 -3.29 35.88 12.76
CA SER A 497 -4.39 34.95 13.05
C SER A 497 -5.69 35.26 12.28
N LEU A 498 -5.80 36.42 11.64
CA LEU A 498 -6.98 36.89 10.91
C LEU A 498 -6.58 37.71 9.69
N ASN A 499 -7.42 37.69 8.66
CA ASN A 499 -7.24 38.37 7.38
C ASN A 499 -7.35 39.90 7.54
N THR A 500 -6.31 40.53 8.09
CA THR A 500 -6.20 41.97 8.35
C THR A 500 -5.22 42.63 7.38
N ALA A 501 -5.42 43.90 7.04
CA ALA A 501 -4.51 44.69 6.19
C ALA A 501 -3.09 44.92 6.79
N HIS A 502 -2.83 44.37 7.98
CA HIS A 502 -1.54 44.40 8.67
C HIS A 502 -1.08 42.97 8.91
N HIS A 503 0.07 42.59 8.34
CA HIS A 503 0.67 41.27 8.51
C HIS A 503 1.86 41.30 9.46
N GLN A 504 1.88 40.47 10.48
CA GLN A 504 3.02 40.28 11.38
C GLN A 504 3.89 39.16 10.81
N VAL A 505 5.16 39.44 10.56
CA VAL A 505 6.08 38.47 9.95
C VAL A 505 7.21 38.13 10.91
N GLY A 506 7.44 36.82 11.10
CA GLY A 506 8.58 36.29 11.85
C GLY A 506 9.65 35.76 10.90
N LEU A 507 10.91 36.13 11.13
CA LEU A 507 12.07 35.71 10.34
C LEU A 507 13.20 35.21 11.26
N LEU A 508 13.54 33.93 11.16
CA LEU A 508 14.70 33.35 11.81
C LEU A 508 15.90 33.31 10.85
N ILE A 509 17.03 33.86 11.29
CA ILE A 509 18.29 33.94 10.56
C ILE A 509 19.31 33.04 11.28
N ALA A 510 19.67 31.93 10.64
CA ALA A 510 20.70 31.01 11.12
C ALA A 510 22.02 31.25 10.38
N ASN A 511 23.12 31.36 11.13
CA ASN A 511 24.45 31.66 10.57
C ASN A 511 25.39 30.45 10.65
N VAL A 512 26.35 30.38 9.73
CA VAL A 512 27.36 29.31 9.70
C VAL A 512 28.23 29.34 10.96
N GLU A 513 28.33 28.20 11.66
CA GLU A 513 29.14 28.00 12.88
C GLU A 513 28.88 29.01 14.01
N ALA A 514 27.69 29.61 14.03
CA ALA A 514 27.32 30.55 15.08
C ALA A 514 26.76 29.82 16.31
N LYS A 515 27.12 30.31 17.50
CA LYS A 515 26.48 29.90 18.76
C LYS A 515 25.11 30.53 18.96
N THR A 516 24.73 31.47 18.08
CA THR A 516 23.50 32.24 18.20
C THR A 516 22.76 32.34 16.85
N ALA A 517 21.44 32.38 16.92
CA ALA A 517 20.54 32.74 15.82
C ALA A 517 19.89 34.11 16.08
N LEU A 518 19.47 34.80 15.03
CA LEU A 518 18.70 36.05 15.17
C LEU A 518 17.26 35.77 14.78
N PHE A 519 16.32 36.12 15.65
CA PHE A 519 14.89 36.13 15.33
C PHE A 519 14.44 37.58 15.21
N SER A 520 13.87 37.94 14.06
CA SER A 520 13.35 39.27 13.78
C SER A 520 11.85 39.20 13.54
N ARG A 521 11.11 40.13 14.14
CA ARG A 521 9.66 40.30 13.93
C ARG A 521 9.42 41.71 13.43
N PHE A 522 8.54 41.87 12.45
CA PHE A 522 8.12 43.18 11.97
C PHE A 522 6.69 43.12 11.45
N ASP A 523 6.06 44.30 11.36
CA ASP A 523 4.74 44.46 10.79
C ASP A 523 4.88 44.94 9.34
N LEU A 524 4.06 44.38 8.45
CA LEU A 524 3.97 44.73 7.04
C LEU A 524 2.61 45.39 6.78
N SER A 525 2.63 46.64 6.33
CA SER A 525 1.43 47.45 6.01
C SER A 525 1.40 47.82 4.52
N GLY A 526 0.26 47.62 3.85
CA GLY A 526 0.05 48.02 2.44
C GLY A 526 -0.80 47.04 1.62
N SER A 527 -1.52 47.53 0.60
CA SER A 527 -2.23 46.70 -0.40
C SER A 527 -1.31 46.28 -1.55
N GLU A 528 -1.68 45.26 -2.32
CA GLU A 528 -0.93 44.80 -3.51
C GLU A 528 -0.51 45.92 -4.47
N ASP A 529 -1.34 46.97 -4.61
CA ASP A 529 -1.10 48.11 -5.52
C ASP A 529 -0.30 49.29 -4.91
N SER A 530 0.21 49.17 -3.68
CA SER A 530 0.95 50.23 -2.98
C SER A 530 2.28 49.73 -2.42
N PRO A 531 3.34 50.56 -2.36
CA PRO A 531 4.62 50.15 -1.79
C PRO A 531 4.42 49.77 -0.32
N ARG A 532 4.73 48.51 0.00
CA ARG A 532 4.57 47.99 1.36
C ARG A 532 5.60 48.63 2.29
N THR A 533 5.16 49.02 3.49
CA THR A 533 6.02 49.59 4.52
C THR A 533 6.28 48.59 5.63
N THR A 534 7.55 48.52 6.06
CA THR A 534 7.99 47.73 7.21
C THR A 534 7.97 48.60 8.46
N GLU A 535 7.22 48.18 9.48
CA GLU A 535 7.08 48.87 10.77
C GLU A 535 7.46 47.94 11.91
N ASN A 536 7.77 48.50 13.09
CA ASN A 536 7.99 47.76 14.35
C ASN A 536 9.01 46.59 14.26
N LEU A 537 10.12 46.78 13.55
CA LEU A 537 11.19 45.77 13.47
C LEU A 537 11.88 45.56 14.84
N LEU A 538 11.60 44.43 15.46
CA LEU A 538 12.23 43.92 16.68
C LEU A 538 13.16 42.76 16.34
N THR A 539 14.29 42.64 17.03
CA THR A 539 15.24 41.54 16.81
C THR A 539 15.78 41.03 18.14
N TRP A 540 15.73 39.71 18.33
CA TRP A 540 16.26 39.00 19.49
C TRP A 540 17.39 38.06 19.08
N ARG A 541 18.33 37.84 19.99
CA ARG A 541 19.43 36.89 19.81
C ARG A 541 19.17 35.65 20.64
N LEU A 542 19.12 34.49 19.99
CA LEU A 542 18.88 33.19 20.62
C LEU A 542 20.20 32.46 20.82
N THR A 543 20.50 32.01 22.03
CA THR A 543 21.64 31.12 22.33
C THR A 543 21.27 29.69 22.00
N LEU A 544 21.90 29.15 20.95
CA LEU A 544 21.67 27.79 20.49
C LEU A 544 22.42 26.78 21.37
N PRO A 545 21.87 25.57 21.57
CA PRO A 545 22.58 24.47 22.23
C PRO A 545 23.92 24.14 21.54
N LYS A 546 24.82 23.48 22.25
CA LYS A 546 26.14 23.14 21.71
C LYS A 546 26.01 22.17 20.53
N GLY A 547 26.60 22.52 19.39
CA GLY A 547 26.54 21.69 18.17
C GLY A 547 25.22 21.76 17.41
N PHE A 548 24.31 22.66 17.80
CA PHE A 548 22.99 22.80 17.22
C PHE A 548 23.02 23.59 15.91
N VAL A 549 22.78 22.92 14.79
CA VAL A 549 22.65 23.55 13.46
C VAL A 549 21.17 23.60 13.10
N THR A 550 20.60 24.80 13.01
CA THR A 550 19.17 24.99 12.72
C THR A 550 18.77 24.50 11.33
N THR A 551 17.68 23.74 11.27
CA THR A 551 17.13 23.16 10.02
C THR A 551 15.65 23.44 9.81
N SER A 552 14.90 23.75 10.88
CA SER A 552 13.47 24.09 10.81
C SER A 552 13.09 25.08 11.90
N PHE A 553 11.95 25.76 11.73
CA PHE A 553 11.50 26.85 12.58
C PHE A 553 9.98 26.98 12.58
N LEU A 554 9.41 27.23 13.75
CA LEU A 554 8.00 27.47 13.95
C LEU A 554 7.78 28.48 15.09
N THR A 555 6.90 29.44 14.88
CA THR A 555 6.44 30.40 15.90
C THR A 555 5.00 30.10 16.27
N ILE A 556 4.71 30.13 17.57
CA ILE A 556 3.37 29.91 18.14
C ILE A 556 3.03 31.11 19.02
N ASN A 557 1.91 31.77 18.72
CA ASN A 557 1.38 32.86 19.54
C ASN A 557 0.69 32.28 20.77
N LEU A 558 1.14 32.66 21.96
CA LEU A 558 0.70 32.03 23.19
C LEU A 558 -0.54 32.68 23.82
N ASP A 559 -0.71 34.01 23.80
CA ASP A 559 -1.83 34.74 24.41
C ASP A 559 -1.83 36.24 23.98
N SER A 560 -2.87 37.02 24.33
CA SER A 560 -3.06 38.45 23.98
C SER A 560 -2.05 39.44 24.61
N GLU A 561 -1.11 38.99 25.43
CA GLU A 561 -0.06 39.81 26.07
C GLU A 561 1.24 39.92 25.24
N GLY A 562 1.24 39.51 23.97
CA GLY A 562 2.43 39.61 23.10
C GLY A 562 3.56 38.64 23.45
N SER A 563 3.20 37.44 23.93
CA SER A 563 4.17 36.36 24.19
C SER A 563 4.18 35.34 23.06
N MET A 564 5.38 34.96 22.61
CA MET A 564 5.61 34.02 21.51
C MET A 564 6.48 32.84 21.97
N MET A 565 6.17 31.67 21.45
CA MET A 565 7.00 30.47 21.60
C MET A 565 7.66 30.17 20.26
N LEU A 566 8.99 30.10 20.26
CA LEU A 566 9.77 29.68 19.10
C LEU A 566 10.20 28.24 19.28
N VAL A 567 9.89 27.40 18.29
CA VAL A 567 10.33 26.01 18.21
C VAL A 567 11.33 25.93 17.06
N VAL A 568 12.52 25.43 17.36
CA VAL A 568 13.64 25.36 16.41
C VAL A 568 14.10 23.91 16.34
N GLY A 569 14.14 23.33 15.13
CA GLY A 569 14.69 21.99 14.89
C GLY A 569 16.15 22.02 14.46
N SER A 570 16.86 20.93 14.68
CA SER A 570 18.29 20.80 14.36
C SER A 570 18.64 19.69 13.38
N ARG A 571 19.83 19.82 12.78
CA ARG A 571 20.47 18.78 11.99
C ARG A 571 20.76 17.49 12.77
N SER A 572 20.91 17.58 14.10
CA SER A 572 21.17 16.45 14.99
C SER A 572 19.90 15.72 15.45
N GLY A 573 18.73 16.15 15.00
CA GLY A 573 17.44 15.55 15.37
C GLY A 573 16.84 16.10 16.65
N SER A 574 17.40 17.17 17.22
CA SER A 574 16.94 17.77 18.46
C SER A 574 15.99 18.95 18.18
N ILE A 575 15.04 19.19 19.09
CA ILE A 575 14.11 20.33 19.03
C ILE A 575 14.33 21.21 20.26
N SER A 576 14.49 22.51 20.05
CA SER A 576 14.72 23.51 21.11
C SER A 576 13.58 24.52 21.14
N ILE A 577 13.06 24.81 22.33
CA ILE A 577 11.95 25.74 22.53
C ILE A 577 12.43 26.99 23.27
N PHE A 578 12.08 28.17 22.77
CA PHE A 578 12.37 29.48 23.35
C PHE A 578 11.06 30.22 23.64
N LEU A 579 11.05 31.03 24.70
CA LEU A 579 9.91 31.89 25.05
C LEU A 579 10.34 33.36 24.95
N ILE A 580 9.56 34.17 24.23
CA ILE A 580 9.81 35.58 23.99
C ILE A 580 8.61 36.40 24.48
N LYS A 581 8.88 37.54 25.12
CA LYS A 581 7.88 38.54 25.54
C LYS A 581 8.18 39.88 24.89
N GLU A 582 7.18 40.52 24.27
CA GLU A 582 7.32 41.77 23.50
C GLU A 582 7.66 43.04 24.30
N GLY A 583 7.99 42.93 25.59
CA GLY A 583 8.45 44.05 26.43
C GLY A 583 9.72 43.76 27.25
N GLY A 584 10.43 42.66 26.96
CA GLY A 584 11.67 42.29 27.66
C GLY A 584 12.87 43.17 27.30
N ILE A 585 13.86 43.24 28.19
CA ILE A 585 15.15 43.91 27.93
C ILE A 585 15.82 43.21 26.72
N ILE A 586 16.02 43.95 25.64
CA ILE A 586 16.55 43.45 24.35
C ILE A 586 18.07 43.12 24.43
N GLU A 587 18.74 43.49 25.52
CA GLU A 587 20.20 43.42 25.64
C GLU A 587 20.78 42.04 25.99
N ASP A 588 19.98 41.09 26.50
CA ASP A 588 20.46 39.76 26.90
C ASP A 588 20.14 38.66 25.88
N ASP A 589 21.09 37.74 25.65
CA ASP A 589 20.90 36.58 24.80
C ASP A 589 19.87 35.61 25.41
N ILE A 590 18.81 35.26 24.66
CA ILE A 590 17.74 34.38 25.13
C ILE A 590 18.20 32.92 25.07
N THR A 591 18.18 32.21 26.19
CA THR A 591 18.46 30.77 26.25
C THR A 591 17.20 29.95 26.01
N HIS A 592 17.39 28.69 25.58
CA HIS A 592 16.27 27.77 25.41
C HIS A 592 15.65 27.42 26.76
N HIS A 593 14.32 27.30 26.77
CA HIS A 593 13.53 26.89 27.93
C HIS A 593 13.41 25.37 28.02
N CYS A 594 13.38 24.68 26.87
CA CYS A 594 13.31 23.23 26.79
C CYS A 594 14.15 22.74 25.60
N LEU A 595 14.85 21.62 25.78
CA LEU A 595 15.58 20.92 24.74
C LEU A 595 15.10 19.46 24.73
N LEU A 596 14.39 19.08 23.67
CA LEU A 596 14.07 17.71 23.36
C LEU A 596 15.21 17.15 22.52
N ASP A 597 16.07 16.34 23.13
CA ASP A 597 17.16 15.70 22.42
C ASP A 597 16.67 14.49 21.62
N ARG A 598 17.25 14.28 20.43
CA ARG A 598 16.98 13.11 19.57
C ARG A 598 15.51 12.83 19.24
N ALA A 599 14.69 13.87 19.05
CA ALA A 599 13.30 13.74 18.57
C ALA A 599 13.19 12.93 17.27
N HIS A 600 14.18 13.07 16.37
CA HIS A 600 14.34 12.28 15.14
C HIS A 600 15.67 11.51 15.14
N GLY A 601 16.04 10.91 16.28
CA GLY A 601 17.27 10.15 16.41
C GLY A 601 18.52 11.02 16.24
N THR A 602 19.37 10.69 15.26
CA THR A 602 20.56 11.47 14.91
C THR A 602 20.40 12.25 13.60
N ASP A 603 19.22 12.13 12.99
CA ASP A 603 18.90 12.68 11.67
C ASP A 603 18.18 14.02 11.79
N SER A 604 18.20 14.81 10.73
CA SER A 604 17.77 16.20 10.79
C SER A 604 16.26 16.35 10.92
N VAL A 605 15.80 17.27 11.77
CA VAL A 605 14.40 17.74 11.79
C VAL A 605 14.20 18.70 10.63
N THR A 606 13.41 18.34 9.63
CA THR A 606 13.29 19.09 8.37
C THR A 606 12.17 20.12 8.40
N ASP A 607 11.09 19.87 9.13
CA ASP A 607 9.97 20.81 9.22
C ASP A 607 9.13 20.61 10.50
N LEU A 608 8.33 21.63 10.84
CA LEU A 608 7.56 21.72 12.08
C LEU A 608 6.18 22.37 11.84
N ALA A 609 5.13 21.85 12.48
CA ALA A 609 3.83 22.54 12.57
C ALA A 609 3.20 22.46 13.96
N TRP A 610 2.24 23.34 14.19
CA TRP A 610 1.48 23.45 15.43
C TRP A 610 0.01 23.13 15.22
N PHE A 611 -0.56 22.36 16.14
CA PHE A 611 -1.99 22.13 16.22
C PHE A 611 -2.49 22.41 17.65
N ALA A 612 -3.39 23.39 17.81
CA ALA A 612 -3.97 23.72 19.10
C ALA A 612 -5.08 22.74 19.49
N GLU A 613 -5.15 22.33 20.76
CA GLU A 613 -6.26 21.49 21.25
C GLU A 613 -7.59 22.27 21.24
N PRO A 614 -8.69 21.71 20.70
CA PRO A 614 -10.00 22.36 20.72
C PRO A 614 -10.48 22.64 22.15
N GLY A 615 -10.85 23.89 22.46
CA GLY A 615 -11.35 24.28 23.79
C GLY A 615 -10.29 24.46 24.88
N SER A 616 -9.00 24.26 24.57
CA SER A 616 -7.88 24.58 25.45
C SER A 616 -7.68 26.10 25.53
N THR A 617 -7.73 26.66 26.75
CA THR A 617 -7.23 28.02 27.03
C THR A 617 -5.71 27.97 26.97
N SER A 618 -5.12 28.25 25.80
CA SER A 618 -3.70 28.63 25.53
C SER A 618 -2.54 27.84 26.17
N ASN A 619 -2.80 26.76 26.90
CA ASN A 619 -1.83 26.07 27.76
C ASN A 619 -1.42 24.69 27.24
N GLY A 620 -1.96 24.24 26.10
CA GLY A 620 -1.62 22.94 25.53
C GLY A 620 -1.98 22.80 24.06
N GLY A 621 -1.19 21.99 23.36
CA GLY A 621 -1.35 21.68 21.95
C GLY A 621 -0.32 20.64 21.49
N HIS A 622 -0.17 20.46 20.19
CA HIS A 622 0.65 19.41 19.61
C HIS A 622 1.65 19.99 18.61
N ILE A 623 2.92 19.59 18.78
CA ILE A 623 3.99 19.88 17.84
C ILE A 623 4.13 18.68 16.91
N PHE A 624 3.93 18.92 15.63
CA PHE A 624 4.22 17.98 14.56
C PHE A 624 5.62 18.25 14.04
N SER A 625 6.43 17.21 13.89
CA SER A 625 7.76 17.31 13.31
C SER A 625 8.00 16.20 12.31
N VAL A 626 8.80 16.48 11.28
CA VAL A 626 9.28 15.47 10.33
C VAL A 626 10.80 15.50 10.27
N GLY A 627 11.39 14.37 9.91
CA GLY A 627 12.84 14.28 9.83
C GLY A 627 13.38 13.29 8.79
N LYS A 628 14.70 13.37 8.59
CA LYS A 628 15.46 12.46 7.71
C LYS A 628 15.63 11.05 8.29
N ASP A 629 15.04 10.76 9.44
CA ASP A 629 14.86 9.40 9.94
C ASP A 629 13.70 8.68 9.22
N GLY A 630 12.98 9.37 8.33
CA GLY A 630 11.86 8.82 7.58
C GLY A 630 10.56 8.74 8.39
N THR A 631 10.49 9.48 9.51
CA THR A 631 9.29 9.52 10.36
C THR A 631 8.67 10.91 10.44
N TYR A 632 7.36 10.94 10.68
CA TYR A 632 6.74 12.09 11.35
C TYR A 632 6.52 11.75 12.82
N ALA A 633 6.63 12.76 13.69
CA ALA A 633 6.41 12.63 15.12
C ALA A 633 5.40 13.67 15.62
N ILE A 634 4.61 13.29 16.61
CA ILE A 634 3.63 14.13 17.28
C ILE A 634 4.00 14.20 18.76
N HIS A 635 4.32 15.40 19.24
CA HIS A 635 4.60 15.65 20.64
C HIS A 635 3.48 16.49 21.25
N ARG A 636 2.85 15.98 22.31
CA ARG A 636 1.91 16.77 23.11
C ARG A 636 2.69 17.69 24.02
N LEU A 637 2.40 18.98 23.91
CA LEU A 637 2.95 20.04 24.74
C LEU A 637 1.97 20.39 25.86
N SER A 638 2.44 20.33 27.10
CA SER A 638 1.72 20.80 28.28
C SER A 638 2.51 21.95 28.93
N ARG A 639 1.90 23.13 29.02
CA ARG A 639 2.50 24.31 29.64
C ARG A 639 1.99 24.47 31.07
N SER A 640 2.92 24.64 32.00
CA SER A 640 2.68 25.14 33.36
C SER A 640 3.41 26.48 33.54
N ASP A 641 3.08 27.25 34.57
CA ASP A 641 3.69 28.56 34.84
C ASP A 641 5.23 28.53 34.95
N SER A 642 5.83 27.36 35.22
CA SER A 642 7.27 27.18 35.44
C SER A 642 7.94 26.11 34.57
N SER A 643 7.19 25.30 33.80
CA SER A 643 7.79 24.22 33.00
C SER A 643 6.98 23.89 31.74
N ILE A 644 7.69 23.45 30.70
CA ILE A 644 7.12 22.90 29.47
C ILE A 644 7.38 21.39 29.48
N GLY A 645 6.31 20.60 29.49
CA GLY A 645 6.37 19.15 29.31
C GLY A 645 6.11 18.78 27.85
N LEU A 646 6.90 17.85 27.32
CA LEU A 646 6.72 17.25 26.01
C LEU A 646 6.58 15.74 26.15
N ARG A 647 5.50 15.17 25.61
CA ARG A 647 5.29 13.70 25.57
C ARG A 647 5.11 13.26 24.12
N LEU A 648 5.87 12.26 23.70
CA LEU A 648 5.70 11.65 22.38
C LEU A 648 4.38 10.86 22.34
N ILE A 649 3.53 11.18 21.36
CA ILE A 649 2.23 10.53 21.12
C ILE A 649 2.29 9.57 19.95
N SER A 650 3.02 9.95 18.90
CA SER A 650 3.18 9.15 17.69
C SER A 650 4.55 9.38 17.11
N GLN A 651 5.19 8.32 16.60
CA GLN A 651 6.34 8.39 15.72
C GLN A 651 6.20 7.29 14.67
N THR A 652 5.89 7.68 13.44
CA THR A 652 5.44 6.75 12.41
C THR A 652 6.29 6.87 11.15
N THR A 653 6.80 5.73 10.69
CA THR A 653 7.58 5.63 9.45
C THR A 653 6.68 5.71 8.22
N LEU A 654 7.01 6.62 7.31
CA LEU A 654 6.28 6.81 6.06
C LEU A 654 6.88 5.98 4.92
N PRO A 655 6.10 5.65 3.87
CA PRO A 655 6.61 4.95 2.68
C PRO A 655 7.55 5.82 1.80
N LEU A 656 7.94 7.00 2.28
CA LEU A 656 8.79 7.97 1.58
C LEU A 656 10.29 7.65 1.72
N GLY A 657 10.68 6.72 2.60
CA GLY A 657 12.08 6.48 2.95
C GLY A 657 12.66 7.56 3.86
N THR A 658 13.99 7.62 3.98
CA THR A 658 14.71 8.48 4.95
C THR A 658 14.86 9.94 4.52
N ASN A 659 14.10 10.43 3.54
CA ASN A 659 14.27 11.79 3.05
C ASN A 659 12.96 12.57 3.00
N ILE A 660 12.31 12.70 4.16
CA ILE A 660 11.19 13.59 4.37
C ILE A 660 11.71 15.02 4.52
N GLU A 661 11.11 15.97 3.79
CA GLU A 661 11.62 17.32 3.65
C GLU A 661 10.63 18.40 4.09
N GLY A 662 9.34 18.10 4.22
CA GLY A 662 8.36 19.07 4.73
C GLY A 662 7.01 18.46 5.08
N LEU A 663 6.20 19.26 5.78
CA LEU A 663 4.84 18.90 6.18
C LEU A 663 3.88 20.09 6.10
N TYR A 664 2.59 19.81 5.96
CA TYR A 664 1.54 20.83 5.93
C TYR A 664 0.25 20.27 6.55
N ILE A 665 -0.39 21.06 7.41
CA ILE A 665 -1.72 20.76 7.94
C ILE A 665 -2.72 21.59 7.13
N ASP A 666 -3.55 20.92 6.34
CA ASP A 666 -4.55 21.59 5.51
C ASP A 666 -5.69 22.13 6.39
N GLY A 667 -5.84 23.45 6.43
CA GLY A 667 -6.88 24.11 7.21
C GLY A 667 -8.31 23.83 6.73
N ASN A 668 -8.49 23.43 5.47
CA ASN A 668 -9.81 23.15 4.90
C ASN A 668 -10.28 21.72 5.20
N THR A 669 -9.38 20.74 5.11
CA THR A 669 -9.71 19.32 5.27
C THR A 669 -9.35 18.79 6.66
N GLY A 670 -8.37 19.40 7.33
CA GLY A 670 -7.81 18.89 8.59
C GLY A 670 -6.81 17.75 8.37
N HIS A 671 -6.31 17.54 7.16
CA HIS A 671 -5.39 16.45 6.86
C HIS A 671 -3.92 16.88 7.03
N LEU A 672 -3.08 15.95 7.49
CA LEU A 672 -1.63 16.08 7.54
C LEU A 672 -1.00 15.58 6.23
N LEU A 673 -0.49 16.50 5.42
CA LEU A 673 0.33 16.20 4.25
C LEU A 673 1.81 16.20 4.62
N VAL A 674 2.54 15.23 4.10
CA VAL A 674 3.99 15.09 4.27
C VAL A 674 4.63 14.80 2.92
N TRP A 675 5.76 15.40 2.61
CA TRP A 675 6.46 15.15 1.35
C TRP A 675 7.95 14.91 1.51
N GLY A 676 8.50 14.20 0.55
CA GLY A 676 9.89 13.78 0.57
C GLY A 676 10.30 13.06 -0.70
N PHE A 677 11.41 12.34 -0.62
CA PHE A 677 11.98 11.64 -1.76
C PHE A 677 12.20 10.17 -1.46
N HIS A 678 11.65 9.33 -2.32
CA HIS A 678 12.02 7.92 -2.39
C HIS A 678 12.84 7.68 -3.65
N SER A 679 14.14 7.43 -3.48
CA SER A 679 15.10 7.25 -4.58
C SER A 679 15.13 8.44 -5.57
N ARG A 680 14.53 8.30 -6.76
CA ARG A 680 14.50 9.34 -7.79
C ARG A 680 13.22 10.16 -7.80
N ARG A 681 12.21 9.74 -7.03
CA ARG A 681 10.86 10.31 -7.06
C ARG A 681 10.64 11.27 -5.89
N PHE A 682 10.02 12.40 -6.17
CA PHE A 682 9.39 13.27 -5.20
C PHE A 682 7.96 12.78 -4.95
N ILE A 683 7.54 12.67 -3.70
CA ILE A 683 6.24 12.11 -3.33
C ILE A 683 5.58 13.00 -2.27
N VAL A 684 4.30 13.28 -2.44
CA VAL A 684 3.41 13.90 -1.44
C VAL A 684 2.45 12.84 -0.93
N PHE A 685 2.40 12.68 0.38
CA PHE A 685 1.65 11.64 1.07
C PHE A 685 0.70 12.25 2.09
N ASP A 686 -0.54 11.78 2.10
CA ASP A 686 -1.50 12.08 3.15
C ASP A 686 -1.33 11.09 4.31
N ALA A 687 -0.75 11.56 5.41
CA ALA A 687 -0.49 10.76 6.61
C ALA A 687 -1.76 10.51 7.46
N THR A 688 -2.87 11.19 7.14
CA THR A 688 -4.18 10.99 7.76
C THR A 688 -4.84 9.77 7.17
N ASP A 689 -4.93 9.74 5.84
CA ASP A 689 -5.63 8.70 5.09
C ASP A 689 -4.72 7.55 4.63
N GLU A 690 -3.41 7.65 4.87
CA GLU A 690 -2.36 6.71 4.43
C GLU A 690 -2.33 6.51 2.91
N THR A 691 -2.42 7.61 2.14
CA THR A 691 -2.48 7.57 0.66
C THR A 691 -1.46 8.48 -0.01
N GLU A 692 -0.89 8.02 -1.13
CA GLU A 692 -0.07 8.84 -2.02
C GLU A 692 -0.95 9.79 -2.85
N ILE A 693 -0.64 11.08 -2.83
CA ILE A 693 -1.40 12.14 -3.51
C ILE A 693 -0.73 12.57 -4.82
N MET A 694 0.60 12.59 -4.84
CA MET A 694 1.41 13.08 -5.96
C MET A 694 2.75 12.34 -5.99
N SER A 695 3.23 11.96 -7.18
CA SER A 695 4.51 11.27 -7.36
C SER A 695 5.15 11.64 -8.69
N ILE A 696 6.38 12.16 -8.64
CA ILE A 696 7.08 12.75 -9.80
C ILE A 696 8.50 12.22 -9.85
N ASP A 697 8.91 11.63 -10.98
CA ASP A 697 10.33 11.31 -11.21
C ASP A 697 11.11 12.58 -11.60
N CYS A 698 11.76 13.18 -10.61
CA CYS A 698 12.57 14.39 -10.76
C CYS A 698 14.08 14.11 -10.72
N GLY A 699 14.49 12.84 -10.68
CA GLY A 699 15.88 12.41 -10.60
C GLY A 699 16.54 12.57 -9.21
N GLY A 700 15.74 12.63 -8.15
CA GLY A 700 16.18 12.50 -6.74
C GLY A 700 16.45 13.81 -5.99
N ALA A 701 16.70 13.68 -4.68
CA ALA A 701 16.75 14.79 -3.71
C ALA A 701 17.95 15.73 -3.84
N ASN A 702 19.05 15.31 -4.48
CA ASN A 702 20.31 16.07 -4.55
C ASN A 702 20.25 17.29 -5.49
N ARG A 703 19.08 17.58 -6.05
CA ARG A 703 18.85 18.71 -6.96
C ARG A 703 18.36 19.90 -6.17
N ILE A 704 18.35 21.07 -6.79
CA ILE A 704 17.63 22.21 -6.23
C ILE A 704 16.16 21.99 -6.57
N TRP A 705 15.29 22.21 -5.59
CA TRP A 705 13.84 22.09 -5.75
C TRP A 705 13.11 22.93 -4.69
N LYS A 706 11.83 23.22 -4.95
CA LYS A 706 10.86 23.79 -4.01
C LYS A 706 9.49 23.18 -4.25
N PHE A 707 8.68 23.12 -3.19
CA PHE A 707 7.32 22.64 -3.24
C PHE A 707 6.41 23.61 -2.51
N GLU A 708 5.24 23.89 -3.08
CA GLU A 708 4.16 24.66 -2.46
C GLU A 708 2.89 23.81 -2.51
N PRO A 709 2.30 23.43 -1.36
CA PRO A 709 1.10 22.60 -1.33
C PRO A 709 -0.14 23.37 -1.82
N GLU A 710 -1.08 22.66 -2.43
CA GLU A 710 -2.41 23.18 -2.75
C GLU A 710 -3.45 22.66 -1.75
N SER A 711 -4.38 23.52 -1.34
CA SER A 711 -5.42 23.15 -0.36
C SER A 711 -6.42 22.13 -0.94
N GLY A 712 -7.06 21.33 -0.08
CA GLY A 712 -8.09 20.38 -0.51
C GLY A 712 -7.55 19.09 -1.13
N LEU A 713 -6.38 18.61 -0.68
CA LEU A 713 -5.77 17.34 -1.11
C LEU A 713 -5.45 17.23 -2.61
N GLN A 714 -5.17 18.38 -3.26
CA GLN A 714 -4.94 18.46 -4.71
C GLN A 714 -3.48 18.21 -5.11
N GLY A 715 -2.57 18.04 -4.14
CA GLY A 715 -1.12 17.92 -4.37
C GLY A 715 -0.44 19.26 -4.19
N GLY A 716 -0.12 19.96 -5.28
CA GLY A 716 0.53 21.27 -5.23
C GLY A 716 1.38 21.60 -6.45
N HIS A 717 2.32 22.52 -6.24
CA HIS A 717 3.26 23.01 -7.25
C HIS A 717 4.68 22.61 -6.88
N PHE A 718 5.33 21.86 -7.76
CA PHE A 718 6.69 21.37 -7.57
C PHE A 718 7.62 21.93 -8.63
N VAL A 719 8.69 22.60 -8.22
CA VAL A 719 9.71 23.13 -9.13
C VAL A 719 11.07 22.50 -8.83
N TRP A 720 11.80 22.09 -9.86
CA TRP A 720 13.14 21.51 -9.72
C TRP A 720 14.03 21.83 -10.92
N THR A 721 15.35 21.64 -10.75
CA THR A 721 16.31 21.75 -11.86
C THR A 721 16.70 20.37 -12.42
N GLN A 722 16.65 20.23 -13.74
CA GLN A 722 16.98 19.00 -14.46
C GLN A 722 17.54 19.29 -15.84
N ALA A 723 18.66 18.66 -16.21
CA ALA A 723 19.22 18.71 -17.56
C ALA A 723 19.34 20.15 -18.13
N SER A 724 19.80 21.09 -17.32
CA SER A 724 19.92 22.53 -17.67
C SER A 724 18.58 23.26 -17.92
N GLN A 725 17.48 22.71 -17.40
CA GLN A 725 16.15 23.32 -17.40
C GLN A 725 15.65 23.49 -15.96
N LEU A 726 14.83 24.51 -15.75
CA LEU A 726 13.98 24.67 -14.57
C LEU A 726 12.60 24.13 -14.94
N CYS A 727 12.12 23.10 -14.26
CA CYS A 727 10.84 22.47 -14.53
C CYS A 727 9.85 22.82 -13.41
N LEU A 728 8.69 23.37 -13.74
CA LEU A 728 7.55 23.56 -12.84
C LEU A 728 6.47 22.56 -13.22
N PHE A 729 6.01 21.79 -12.26
CA PHE A 729 4.88 20.88 -12.38
C PHE A 729 3.78 21.31 -11.42
N SER A 730 2.56 21.40 -11.93
CA SER A 730 1.38 21.77 -11.12
C SER A 730 0.34 20.66 -11.18
N GLN A 731 -0.07 20.16 -10.02
CA GLN A 731 -1.20 19.26 -9.85
C GLN A 731 -2.29 20.00 -9.09
N ILE A 732 -3.45 20.15 -9.74
CA ILE A 732 -4.63 20.84 -9.19
C ILE A 732 -5.79 19.86 -8.91
N GLN A 733 -5.65 18.59 -9.26
CA GLN A 733 -6.63 17.54 -9.02
C GLN A 733 -5.93 16.20 -8.86
N GLN A 734 -6.53 15.27 -8.10
CA GLN A 734 -5.98 13.93 -7.96
C GLN A 734 -6.07 13.18 -9.31
N PRO A 735 -4.93 12.68 -9.84
CA PRO A 735 -4.91 12.02 -11.14
C PRO A 735 -5.49 10.61 -11.10
N THR A 736 -5.51 9.98 -9.92
CA THR A 736 -6.03 8.62 -9.73
C THR A 736 -7.25 8.66 -8.82
N LYS A 737 -8.31 7.94 -9.20
CA LYS A 737 -9.45 7.67 -8.34
C LYS A 737 -9.38 6.23 -7.85
N VAL A 738 -9.42 6.03 -6.53
CA VAL A 738 -9.43 4.70 -5.93
C VAL A 738 -10.86 4.38 -5.50
N LEU A 739 -11.43 3.26 -5.99
CA LEU A 739 -12.79 2.84 -5.60
C LEU A 739 -12.86 2.41 -4.14
N ASN A 740 -11.79 1.75 -3.69
CA ASN A 740 -11.65 1.31 -2.33
C ASN A 740 -10.19 1.20 -1.94
N LYS A 741 -9.87 1.61 -0.71
CA LYS A 741 -8.53 1.47 -0.16
C LYS A 741 -8.16 -0.02 -0.10
N GLY A 742 -6.91 -0.32 -0.45
CA GLY A 742 -6.33 -1.65 -0.41
C GLY A 742 -5.98 -2.08 1.02
N ASN A 743 -5.78 -3.37 1.17
CA ASN A 743 -5.30 -4.03 2.37
C ASN A 743 -3.80 -4.37 2.22
N HIS A 744 -3.31 -5.40 2.87
CA HIS A 744 -2.08 -6.10 2.53
C HIS A 744 -2.18 -6.74 1.14
N GLY A 745 -1.14 -6.60 0.32
CA GLY A 745 -1.03 -7.27 -0.98
C GLY A 745 -0.32 -8.61 -0.92
N ARG A 746 -0.19 -9.17 0.29
CA ARG A 746 0.45 -10.44 0.63
C ARG A 746 -0.38 -11.13 1.72
N GLU A 747 -0.01 -12.37 2.00
CA GLU A 747 -0.63 -13.24 2.98
C GLU A 747 -0.62 -12.61 4.39
N ILE A 748 -1.80 -12.37 4.96
CA ILE A 748 -1.97 -11.97 6.35
C ILE A 748 -1.76 -13.22 7.22
N LYS A 749 -0.69 -13.22 8.01
CA LYS A 749 -0.27 -14.37 8.82
C LYS A 749 -0.80 -14.33 10.25
N SER A 750 -1.17 -13.16 10.76
CA SER A 750 -1.73 -13.02 12.11
C SER A 750 -2.75 -11.89 12.19
N VAL A 751 -3.79 -12.10 12.98
CA VAL A 751 -4.79 -11.09 13.35
C VAL A 751 -4.97 -11.05 14.87
N ALA A 752 -5.02 -9.86 15.44
CA ALA A 752 -5.27 -9.66 16.87
C ALA A 752 -6.26 -8.52 17.09
N VAL A 753 -7.33 -8.79 17.83
CA VAL A 753 -8.39 -7.81 18.13
C VAL A 753 -8.10 -7.15 19.47
N ALA A 754 -8.14 -5.81 19.51
CA ALA A 754 -7.89 -5.07 20.73
C ALA A 754 -9.10 -5.22 21.67
N PRO A 755 -8.91 -5.63 22.94
CA PRO A 755 -10.02 -5.75 23.90
C PRO A 755 -10.74 -4.43 24.16
N LYS A 756 -10.03 -3.31 24.03
CA LYS A 756 -10.57 -1.96 24.10
C LYS A 756 -9.98 -1.14 22.96
N ASN A 757 -10.77 -0.21 22.44
CA ASN A 757 -10.33 0.72 21.40
C ASN A 757 -10.07 2.11 22.02
N PRO A 758 -8.82 2.60 22.08
CA PRO A 758 -8.52 3.93 22.60
C PRO A 758 -9.27 5.07 21.90
N THR A 759 -9.62 4.91 20.61
CA THR A 759 -10.36 5.95 19.87
C THR A 759 -11.86 5.95 20.18
N ASN A 760 -12.38 4.88 20.80
CA ASN A 760 -13.81 4.62 21.02
C ASN A 760 -14.65 4.54 19.73
N VAL A 761 -14.02 4.31 18.58
CA VAL A 761 -14.69 4.30 17.26
C VAL A 761 -14.53 2.93 16.60
N GLY A 762 -15.58 2.11 16.65
CA GLY A 762 -15.58 0.76 16.09
C GLY A 762 -14.66 -0.23 16.83
N ILE A 763 -14.49 -1.42 16.24
CA ILE A 763 -13.62 -2.49 16.77
C ILE A 763 -12.22 -2.30 16.21
N LEU A 764 -11.24 -2.06 17.08
CA LEU A 764 -9.83 -1.95 16.69
C LEU A 764 -9.20 -3.34 16.59
N PHE A 765 -8.50 -3.61 15.49
CA PHE A 765 -7.73 -4.84 15.32
C PHE A 765 -6.46 -4.58 14.53
N ALA A 766 -5.47 -5.46 14.68
CA ALA A 766 -4.20 -5.44 13.98
C ALA A 766 -4.09 -6.66 13.06
N THR A 767 -3.51 -6.47 11.88
CA THR A 767 -3.15 -7.54 10.95
C THR A 767 -1.66 -7.48 10.64
N GLY A 768 -0.99 -8.62 10.66
CA GLY A 768 0.43 -8.75 10.33
C GLY A 768 0.60 -9.64 9.11
N SER A 769 1.40 -9.19 8.14
CA SER A 769 1.48 -9.81 6.82
C SER A 769 2.90 -10.22 6.43
N GLU A 770 2.99 -11.07 5.41
CA GLU A 770 4.25 -11.43 4.75
C GLU A 770 4.88 -10.25 3.99
N ASP A 771 4.14 -9.17 3.76
CA ASP A 771 4.69 -7.88 3.27
C ASP A 771 5.51 -7.11 4.32
N THR A 772 5.75 -7.70 5.50
CA THR A 772 6.50 -7.13 6.63
C THR A 772 5.81 -5.99 7.39
N ASP A 773 4.61 -5.59 6.97
CA ASP A 773 3.86 -4.54 7.62
C ASP A 773 2.90 -5.09 8.67
N VAL A 774 2.67 -4.30 9.72
CA VAL A 774 1.52 -4.44 10.62
C VAL A 774 0.54 -3.31 10.32
N LYS A 775 -0.72 -3.62 10.00
CA LYS A 775 -1.77 -2.60 9.79
C LYS A 775 -2.76 -2.60 10.94
N LEU A 776 -3.14 -1.41 11.39
CA LEU A 776 -4.15 -1.19 12.42
C LEU A 776 -5.44 -0.71 11.74
N PHE A 777 -6.52 -1.45 11.95
CA PHE A 777 -7.81 -1.22 11.33
C PHE A 777 -8.91 -1.00 12.36
N THR A 778 -9.94 -0.25 11.97
CA THR A 778 -11.25 -0.31 12.62
C THR A 778 -12.25 -1.01 11.74
N TYR A 779 -13.08 -1.85 12.37
CA TYR A 779 -14.27 -2.46 11.77
C TYR A 779 -15.53 -1.82 12.37
N GLN A 780 -16.49 -1.45 11.51
CA GLN A 780 -17.76 -0.88 11.93
C GLN A 780 -18.93 -1.52 11.19
N ASN A 781 -19.97 -1.89 11.94
CA ASN A 781 -21.20 -2.50 11.43
C ASN A 781 -22.44 -2.03 12.22
N GLU A 782 -22.58 -0.73 12.43
CA GLU A 782 -23.69 -0.13 13.18
C GLU A 782 -24.95 0.09 12.31
N GLY A 783 -25.36 -0.94 11.54
CA GLY A 783 -26.50 -0.85 10.61
C GLY A 783 -26.24 -0.01 9.34
N LYS A 784 -25.02 0.47 9.15
CA LYS A 784 -24.49 1.00 7.89
C LYS A 784 -23.87 -0.13 7.05
N VAL A 785 -23.41 0.19 5.84
CA VAL A 785 -22.59 -0.74 5.05
C VAL A 785 -21.30 -1.03 5.83
N PRO A 786 -21.03 -2.30 6.17
CA PRO A 786 -19.82 -2.65 6.91
C PRO A 786 -18.58 -2.24 6.10
N HIS A 787 -17.58 -1.70 6.78
CA HIS A 787 -16.33 -1.30 6.13
C HIS A 787 -15.14 -1.45 7.07
N PHE A 788 -13.97 -1.59 6.46
CA PHE A 788 -12.68 -1.48 7.14
C PHE A 788 -12.10 -0.10 6.90
N HIS A 789 -11.54 0.49 7.95
CA HIS A 789 -10.78 1.73 7.84
C HIS A 789 -9.37 1.50 8.40
N CYS A 790 -8.35 1.63 7.54
CA CYS A 790 -6.95 1.49 7.93
C CYS A 790 -6.50 2.79 8.60
N LEU A 791 -6.22 2.74 9.90
CA LEU A 791 -5.76 3.89 10.67
C LEU A 791 -4.25 4.11 10.52
N LYS A 792 -3.45 3.04 10.59
CA LYS A 792 -1.99 3.12 10.56
C LYS A 792 -1.36 1.88 9.92
N THR A 793 -0.22 2.08 9.26
CA THR A 793 0.67 1.01 8.80
C THR A 793 2.04 1.14 9.47
N LEU A 794 2.47 0.11 10.20
CA LEU A 794 3.72 0.06 10.95
C LEU A 794 4.79 -0.69 10.14
N ARG A 795 5.86 0.02 9.77
CA ARG A 795 6.88 -0.42 8.80
C ARG A 795 8.26 -0.59 9.43
N LYS A 796 8.34 -1.40 10.48
CA LYS A 796 9.58 -1.62 11.25
C LYS A 796 10.15 -3.01 11.15
N HIS A 797 9.30 -4.02 10.93
CA HIS A 797 9.76 -5.38 10.68
C HIS A 797 10.45 -5.45 9.32
N ASN A 798 11.50 -6.24 9.21
CA ASN A 798 12.16 -6.56 7.93
C ASN A 798 11.76 -7.95 7.42
N THR A 799 10.95 -8.67 8.20
CA THR A 799 10.50 -10.02 7.91
C THR A 799 8.99 -10.15 8.06
N GLY A 800 8.41 -11.17 7.45
CA GLY A 800 6.98 -11.44 7.57
C GLY A 800 6.56 -11.66 9.02
N ILE A 801 5.45 -11.03 9.40
CA ILE A 801 4.93 -11.07 10.77
C ILE A 801 4.49 -12.49 11.13
N ARG A 802 4.73 -12.91 12.37
CA ARG A 802 4.39 -14.25 12.88
C ARG A 802 3.22 -14.26 13.84
N GLN A 803 3.23 -13.38 14.84
CA GLN A 803 2.15 -13.28 15.82
C GLN A 803 1.99 -11.83 16.27
N LEU A 804 0.74 -11.47 16.56
CA LEU A 804 0.31 -10.23 17.20
C LEU A 804 -0.48 -10.55 18.48
N GLU A 805 -0.34 -9.72 19.52
CA GLU A 805 -1.13 -9.84 20.76
C GLU A 805 -1.32 -8.45 21.38
N TRP A 806 -2.52 -8.15 21.86
CA TRP A 806 -2.84 -6.88 22.53
C TRP A 806 -2.81 -7.03 24.05
N SER A 807 -2.46 -5.95 24.75
CA SER A 807 -2.73 -5.80 26.18
C SER A 807 -4.24 -5.72 26.48
N SER A 808 -4.60 -6.01 27.72
CA SER A 808 -5.99 -6.04 28.21
C SER A 808 -6.67 -4.66 28.14
N ASP A 809 -5.89 -3.59 28.16
CA ASP A 809 -6.35 -2.21 28.07
C ASP A 809 -6.37 -1.65 26.63
N GLY A 810 -5.82 -2.37 25.65
CA GLY A 810 -5.73 -1.94 24.25
C GLY A 810 -4.69 -0.85 23.98
N HIS A 811 -3.84 -0.49 24.94
CA HIS A 811 -2.80 0.53 24.78
C HIS A 811 -1.44 -0.02 24.35
N TYR A 812 -1.23 -1.34 24.42
CA TYR A 812 -0.02 -1.99 23.96
C TYR A 812 -0.33 -3.09 22.95
N LEU A 813 0.41 -3.09 21.83
CA LEU A 813 0.44 -4.16 20.85
C LEU A 813 1.85 -4.76 20.85
N PHE A 814 1.92 -6.08 20.86
CA PHE A 814 3.17 -6.84 20.74
C PHE A 814 3.21 -7.50 19.37
N SER A 815 4.36 -7.45 18.70
CA SER A 815 4.54 -8.08 17.40
C SER A 815 5.84 -8.85 17.31
N SER A 816 5.84 -9.98 16.61
CA SER A 816 7.01 -10.82 16.39
C SER A 816 7.21 -11.19 14.92
N GLY A 817 8.47 -11.41 14.54
CA GLY A 817 8.88 -11.81 13.19
C GLY A 817 10.03 -12.83 13.17
N GLY A 818 10.68 -12.93 12.01
CA GLY A 818 11.98 -13.61 11.88
C GLY A 818 13.14 -12.79 12.47
N PHE A 819 14.35 -13.33 12.43
CA PHE A 819 15.56 -12.66 12.94
C PHE A 819 15.43 -12.11 14.37
N GLU A 820 14.75 -12.87 15.24
CA GLU A 820 14.48 -12.49 16.62
C GLU A 820 13.77 -11.12 16.77
N GLU A 821 13.11 -10.63 15.71
CA GLU A 821 12.39 -9.36 15.75
C GLU A 821 11.19 -9.45 16.71
N PHE A 822 11.20 -8.63 17.74
CA PHE A 822 10.07 -8.43 18.65
C PHE A 822 9.96 -6.95 19.03
N PHE A 823 8.76 -6.38 18.86
CA PHE A 823 8.49 -4.97 19.12
C PHE A 823 7.32 -4.79 20.07
N VAL A 824 7.44 -3.76 20.92
CA VAL A 824 6.38 -3.27 21.79
C VAL A 824 5.91 -1.93 21.25
N TRP A 825 4.63 -1.85 20.93
CA TRP A 825 3.99 -0.67 20.37
C TRP A 825 3.04 -0.08 21.39
N ARG A 826 3.19 1.21 21.72
CA ARG A 826 2.20 1.94 22.51
C ARG A 826 1.26 2.68 21.57
N VAL A 827 -0.03 2.54 21.86
CA VAL A 827 -1.14 3.05 21.03
C VAL A 827 -2.05 3.93 21.87
N GLU A 828 -2.37 5.12 21.36
CA GLU A 828 -3.30 6.06 21.98
C GLU A 828 -3.95 6.96 20.93
N THR A 829 -4.94 7.76 21.32
CA THR A 829 -5.58 8.73 20.41
C THR A 829 -4.61 9.85 20.05
N ALA A 830 -4.59 10.26 18.78
CA ALA A 830 -3.80 11.38 18.29
C ALA A 830 -4.65 12.37 17.48
N PRO A 831 -4.35 13.68 17.55
CA PRO A 831 -5.05 14.66 16.72
C PRO A 831 -4.71 14.49 15.24
N LEU A 832 -5.66 14.82 14.37
CA LEU A 832 -5.60 14.74 12.91
C LEU A 832 -5.51 13.32 12.34
N VAL A 833 -4.65 12.46 12.90
CA VAL A 833 -4.39 11.10 12.40
C VAL A 833 -5.16 10.00 13.15
N GLU A 834 -6.08 10.38 14.03
CA GLU A 834 -6.93 9.55 14.92
C GLU A 834 -6.19 8.66 15.92
N LEU A 835 -5.19 7.89 15.47
CA LEU A 835 -4.42 6.92 16.26
C LEU A 835 -2.92 7.25 16.21
N GLY A 836 -2.36 7.54 17.37
CA GLY A 836 -0.92 7.70 17.59
C GLY A 836 -0.28 6.36 17.95
N VAL A 837 0.87 6.07 17.34
CA VAL A 837 1.62 4.85 17.60
C VAL A 837 3.09 5.17 17.81
N VAL A 838 3.68 4.60 18.86
CA VAL A 838 5.10 4.70 19.17
C VAL A 838 5.66 3.28 19.31
N CYS A 839 6.79 2.99 18.65
CA CYS A 839 7.56 1.80 18.98
C CYS A 839 8.32 2.06 20.28
N GLU A 840 7.70 1.72 21.41
CA GLU A 840 8.21 2.02 22.75
C GLU A 840 9.44 1.18 23.09
N SER A 841 9.51 -0.05 22.58
CA SER A 841 10.67 -0.90 22.79
C SER A 841 10.94 -1.83 21.62
N VAL A 842 12.23 -2.08 21.41
CA VAL A 842 12.75 -3.13 20.53
C VAL A 842 13.46 -4.14 21.40
N TYR A 843 13.09 -5.41 21.26
CA TYR A 843 13.77 -6.49 21.95
C TYR A 843 15.26 -6.53 21.53
N PRO A 844 16.21 -6.55 22.48
CA PRO A 844 17.63 -6.63 22.16
C PRO A 844 17.95 -8.03 21.60
N THR A 845 18.41 -8.09 20.35
CA THR A 845 18.89 -9.33 19.72
C THR A 845 20.03 -9.92 20.56
N GLU A 846 19.91 -11.19 20.94
CA GLU A 846 20.86 -11.84 21.85
C GLU A 846 22.01 -12.52 21.13
N SER A 847 21.83 -12.81 19.84
CA SER A 847 22.82 -13.42 18.99
C SER A 847 23.54 -12.36 18.15
N ASP A 848 24.85 -12.54 17.95
CA ASP A 848 25.66 -11.67 17.08
C ASP A 848 25.16 -11.70 15.62
N LEU A 849 24.49 -12.79 15.24
CA LEU A 849 23.81 -12.98 13.96
C LEU A 849 22.43 -13.62 14.24
N PRO A 850 21.39 -12.82 14.45
CA PRO A 850 20.05 -13.36 14.60
C PRO A 850 19.64 -14.07 13.32
N ASP A 851 19.20 -15.32 13.46
CA ASP A 851 18.63 -16.18 12.40
C ASP A 851 17.37 -16.93 12.89
N LEU A 852 17.17 -16.98 14.21
CA LEU A 852 16.04 -17.68 14.81
C LEU A 852 14.74 -16.88 14.64
N ARG A 853 13.64 -17.61 14.46
CA ARG A 853 12.31 -17.00 14.43
C ARG A 853 11.68 -17.11 15.81
N ILE A 854 11.06 -16.02 16.26
CA ILE A 854 10.12 -16.08 17.37
C ILE A 854 8.82 -16.59 16.75
N MET A 855 8.51 -17.85 17.03
CA MET A 855 7.40 -18.56 16.38
C MET A 855 6.06 -18.23 17.03
N SER A 856 6.08 -18.04 18.35
CA SER A 856 4.93 -17.60 19.13
C SER A 856 5.40 -16.95 20.43
N PHE A 857 4.55 -16.15 21.03
CA PHE A 857 4.75 -15.60 22.36
C PHE A 857 3.42 -15.49 23.11
N SER A 858 3.49 -15.21 24.41
CA SER A 858 2.31 -14.88 25.22
C SER A 858 2.68 -13.80 26.23
N CYS A 859 1.78 -12.85 26.45
CA CYS A 859 1.97 -11.73 27.37
C CYS A 859 0.98 -11.79 28.54
N VAL A 860 1.43 -11.46 29.76
CA VAL A 860 0.59 -11.34 30.96
C VAL A 860 0.94 -10.06 31.70
N GLU A 861 -0.06 -9.33 32.19
CA GLU A 861 0.13 -8.11 32.97
C GLU A 861 0.39 -8.41 34.46
N GLU A 862 1.42 -7.78 35.05
CA GLU A 862 1.80 -7.90 36.46
C GLU A 862 2.29 -6.53 36.99
N ASP A 863 1.51 -5.88 37.87
CA ASP A 863 1.89 -4.64 38.59
C ASP A 863 2.59 -3.58 37.71
N ASP A 864 1.89 -3.10 36.66
CA ASP A 864 2.39 -2.16 35.63
C ASP A 864 3.51 -2.69 34.72
N ASN A 865 3.81 -3.99 34.78
CA ASN A 865 4.77 -4.68 33.91
C ASN A 865 4.09 -5.74 33.04
N PHE A 866 4.83 -6.23 32.05
CA PHE A 866 4.42 -7.36 31.21
C PHE A 866 5.38 -8.53 31.39
N ILE A 867 4.86 -9.71 31.70
CA ILE A 867 5.58 -10.98 31.64
C ILE A 867 5.38 -11.57 30.24
N ILE A 868 6.47 -11.67 29.49
CA ILE A 868 6.47 -12.06 28.08
C ILE A 868 7.27 -13.34 27.93
N THR A 869 6.63 -14.42 27.49
CA THR A 869 7.31 -15.68 27.16
C THR A 869 7.35 -15.87 25.66
N MET A 870 8.55 -15.98 25.10
CA MET A 870 8.78 -16.17 23.67
C MET A 870 9.28 -17.60 23.43
N VAL A 871 8.72 -18.27 22.42
CA VAL A 871 9.16 -19.60 21.97
C VAL A 871 9.78 -19.50 20.58
N ARG A 872 10.89 -20.22 20.36
CA ARG A 872 11.72 -20.09 19.15
C ARG A 872 11.72 -21.35 18.30
N SER A 873 12.16 -21.18 17.06
CA SER A 873 12.26 -22.26 16.07
C SER A 873 13.25 -23.38 16.41
N ASP A 874 14.19 -23.12 17.33
CA ASP A 874 15.21 -24.08 17.80
C ASP A 874 14.80 -24.82 19.08
N SER A 875 13.53 -24.75 19.46
CA SER A 875 12.96 -25.35 20.68
C SER A 875 13.31 -24.62 21.99
N THR A 876 14.00 -23.47 21.94
CA THR A 876 14.25 -22.66 23.13
C THR A 876 13.03 -21.80 23.49
N LEU A 877 12.89 -21.51 24.77
CA LEU A 877 11.89 -20.58 25.28
C LEU A 877 12.49 -19.70 26.37
N ARG A 878 12.11 -18.43 26.38
CA ARG A 878 12.63 -17.44 27.33
C ARG A 878 11.49 -16.56 27.83
N MET A 879 11.50 -16.30 29.14
CA MET A 879 10.53 -15.44 29.80
C MET A 879 11.22 -14.17 30.29
N TYR A 880 10.61 -13.04 29.99
CA TYR A 880 11.10 -11.71 30.33
C TYR A 880 10.04 -10.94 31.12
N ARG A 881 10.49 -10.04 31.99
CA ARG A 881 9.70 -8.92 32.46
C ARG A 881 10.05 -7.69 31.63
N TYR A 882 9.03 -7.08 31.05
CA TYR A 882 9.09 -5.79 30.38
C TYR A 882 8.42 -4.72 31.26
N SER A 883 9.16 -3.66 31.58
CA SER A 883 8.73 -2.55 32.45
C SER A 883 8.67 -1.25 31.65
N PRO A 884 7.47 -0.79 31.23
CA PRO A 884 7.30 0.47 30.52
C PRO A 884 7.96 1.67 31.22
N GLY A 885 8.68 2.51 30.46
CA GLY A 885 9.21 3.79 30.94
C GLY A 885 10.45 3.75 31.86
N GLN A 886 11.06 2.58 32.10
CA GLN A 886 12.29 2.44 32.92
C GLN A 886 13.57 2.33 32.08
N GLU A 887 14.73 2.83 32.54
CA GLU A 887 15.98 2.75 31.73
C GLU A 887 16.37 1.31 31.31
N ASN A 888 16.11 0.31 32.16
CA ASN A 888 16.27 -1.11 31.84
C ASN A 888 14.90 -1.76 31.60
N HIS A 889 14.31 -1.47 30.45
CA HIS A 889 12.99 -1.98 30.06
C HIS A 889 12.84 -3.51 30.13
N TRP A 890 13.92 -4.28 29.99
CA TRP A 890 13.86 -5.74 29.89
C TRP A 890 14.71 -6.43 30.96
N SER A 891 14.13 -7.44 31.61
CA SER A 891 14.86 -8.35 32.49
C SER A 891 14.48 -9.80 32.20
N ILE A 892 15.47 -10.67 32.07
CA ILE A 892 15.24 -12.09 31.84
C ILE A 892 14.91 -12.77 33.17
N LEU A 893 13.82 -13.54 33.19
CA LEU A 893 13.35 -14.22 34.39
C LEU A 893 13.69 -15.70 34.33
N MET A 894 13.40 -16.33 33.18
CA MET A 894 13.58 -17.76 33.00
C MET A 894 14.05 -18.13 31.60
N VAL A 895 14.84 -19.19 31.52
CA VAL A 895 15.33 -19.79 30.26
C VAL A 895 15.05 -21.28 30.28
N GLY A 896 14.48 -21.78 29.19
CA GLY A 896 14.17 -23.19 29.01
C GLY A 896 14.51 -23.69 27.62
N ASN A 897 14.58 -25.01 27.51
CA ASN A 897 14.62 -25.72 26.25
C ASN A 897 13.61 -26.87 26.34
N TYR A 898 12.76 -26.99 25.33
CA TYR A 898 11.80 -28.10 25.27
C TYR A 898 12.50 -29.40 24.86
N LEU A 899 12.92 -29.50 23.60
CA LEU A 899 13.67 -30.59 22.99
C LEU A 899 14.48 -30.01 21.79
N THR A 900 14.20 -30.48 20.57
CA THR A 900 14.79 -30.00 19.32
C THR A 900 13.73 -29.61 18.28
N SER A 901 12.45 -29.89 18.55
CA SER A 901 11.33 -29.56 17.68
C SER A 901 11.01 -28.07 17.76
N CYS A 902 10.66 -27.46 16.63
CA CYS A 902 10.19 -26.09 16.60
C CYS A 902 8.93 -25.96 17.46
N LEU A 903 8.93 -24.99 18.39
CA LEU A 903 7.76 -24.64 19.18
C LEU A 903 6.90 -23.66 18.38
N THR A 904 5.63 -23.96 18.21
CA THR A 904 4.71 -23.21 17.34
C THR A 904 3.68 -22.41 18.10
N GLN A 905 3.38 -22.77 19.36
CA GLN A 905 2.39 -22.08 20.19
C GLN A 905 2.90 -21.91 21.62
N CYS A 906 2.50 -20.80 22.24
CA CYS A 906 2.82 -20.43 23.61
C CYS A 906 1.59 -19.81 24.27
N LEU A 907 1.23 -20.22 25.47
CA LEU A 907 0.11 -19.65 26.21
C LEU A 907 0.37 -19.67 27.71
N HIS A 908 0.36 -18.50 28.35
CA HIS A 908 0.28 -18.43 29.81
C HIS A 908 -1.12 -18.82 30.29
N ILE A 909 -1.16 -19.55 31.40
CA ILE A 909 -2.40 -19.92 32.08
C ILE A 909 -2.30 -19.53 33.55
N GLN A 910 -3.30 -18.82 34.04
CA GLN A 910 -3.43 -18.50 35.46
C GLN A 910 -4.43 -19.44 36.10
N ARG A 911 -4.01 -20.11 37.17
CA ARG A 911 -4.89 -20.94 38.00
C ARG A 911 -5.43 -20.13 39.17
N ASP A 912 -6.57 -20.54 39.68
CA ASP A 912 -7.31 -19.83 40.72
C ASP A 912 -6.60 -19.77 42.09
N ASN A 913 -5.60 -20.62 42.32
CA ASN A 913 -4.69 -20.52 43.47
C ASN A 913 -3.59 -19.46 43.30
N GLY A 914 -3.64 -18.66 42.23
CA GLY A 914 -2.61 -17.72 41.83
C GLY A 914 -1.39 -18.36 41.16
N ALA A 915 -1.33 -19.69 41.05
CA ALA A 915 -0.20 -20.36 40.41
C ALA A 915 -0.26 -20.16 38.90
N GLN A 916 0.77 -19.51 38.36
CA GLN A 916 0.93 -19.37 36.92
C GLN A 916 1.52 -20.66 36.34
N SER A 917 1.14 -20.98 35.11
CA SER A 917 1.68 -22.11 34.36
C SER A 917 1.78 -21.71 32.88
N LEU A 918 2.56 -22.46 32.11
CA LEU A 918 2.74 -22.22 30.68
C LEU A 918 2.36 -23.48 29.91
N ILE A 919 1.71 -23.30 28.77
CA ILE A 919 1.45 -24.35 27.79
C ILE A 919 2.22 -24.02 26.52
N THR A 920 2.92 -25.00 25.96
CA THR A 920 3.50 -24.89 24.62
C THR A 920 3.05 -26.04 23.73
N ALA A 921 3.05 -25.79 22.43
CA ALA A 921 2.86 -26.83 21.42
C ALA A 921 3.97 -26.74 20.36
N GLY A 922 4.24 -27.84 19.68
CA GLY A 922 5.33 -27.90 18.70
C GLY A 922 5.02 -28.71 17.44
N THR A 923 6.02 -28.79 16.58
CA THR A 923 5.95 -29.54 15.31
C THR A 923 5.84 -31.07 15.49
N ASP A 924 6.06 -31.57 16.70
CA ASP A 924 5.98 -32.98 17.06
C ASP A 924 4.57 -33.42 17.51
N GLY A 925 3.58 -32.52 17.42
CA GLY A 925 2.18 -32.82 17.76
C GLY A 925 1.89 -32.93 19.27
N HIS A 926 2.84 -32.55 20.11
CA HIS A 926 2.68 -32.59 21.56
C HIS A 926 2.26 -31.24 22.13
N VAL A 927 1.51 -31.30 23.23
CA VAL A 927 1.30 -30.17 24.14
C VAL A 927 2.11 -30.44 25.40
N ALA A 928 2.95 -29.48 25.80
CA ALA A 928 3.77 -29.52 27.00
C ALA A 928 3.30 -28.49 28.04
N PHE A 929 3.31 -28.89 29.31
CA PHE A 929 2.91 -28.05 30.44
C PHE A 929 4.11 -27.72 31.30
N PHE A 930 4.23 -26.47 31.75
CA PHE A 930 5.28 -26.00 32.64
C PHE A 930 4.62 -25.39 33.88
N SER A 931 5.17 -25.69 35.05
CA SER A 931 4.75 -25.08 36.32
C SER A 931 5.67 -23.89 36.61
N LEU A 932 5.10 -22.73 36.92
CA LEU A 932 5.86 -21.57 37.37
C LEU A 932 5.75 -21.52 38.89
N GLU A 933 6.88 -21.58 39.60
CA GLU A 933 6.87 -21.55 41.07
C GLU A 933 6.52 -20.15 41.58
N ALA A 934 5.58 -20.04 42.53
CA ALA A 934 5.04 -18.78 43.02
C ALA A 934 6.04 -17.95 43.88
N ASP A 935 7.16 -18.54 44.29
CA ASP A 935 8.09 -17.98 45.29
C ASP A 935 9.46 -17.60 44.74
N SER A 936 9.65 -17.55 43.42
CA SER A 936 10.83 -16.86 42.88
C SER A 936 10.64 -15.36 43.07
N THR A 937 10.97 -14.84 44.26
CA THR A 937 11.32 -13.43 44.41
C THR A 937 12.30 -13.12 43.30
N PHE A 938 11.89 -12.33 42.31
CA PHE A 938 12.65 -11.93 41.13
C PHE A 938 13.86 -11.03 41.46
N ALA A 939 14.42 -11.20 42.66
CA ALA A 939 15.54 -10.48 43.25
C ALA A 939 16.88 -11.23 43.07
N THR A 940 16.88 -12.43 42.48
CA THR A 940 18.13 -13.10 42.10
C THR A 940 18.59 -12.62 40.72
N PRO A 941 19.87 -12.28 40.53
CA PRO A 941 20.37 -11.74 39.26
C PRO A 941 20.57 -12.79 38.16
N GLU A 942 20.47 -14.08 38.47
CA GLU A 942 20.60 -15.16 37.47
C GLU A 942 19.21 -15.69 37.05
N PRO A 943 18.97 -15.92 35.74
CA PRO A 943 17.71 -16.45 35.26
C PRO A 943 17.46 -17.88 35.77
N SER A 944 16.24 -18.15 36.20
CA SER A 944 15.83 -19.49 36.65
C SER A 944 15.60 -20.44 35.48
N ALA A 945 15.75 -21.75 35.70
CA ALA A 945 15.55 -22.76 34.66
C ALA A 945 14.05 -23.06 34.45
N LEU A 946 13.59 -23.02 33.21
CA LEU A 946 12.22 -23.39 32.83
C LEU A 946 12.19 -24.79 32.23
N SER A 947 11.53 -25.72 32.89
CA SER A 947 11.40 -27.12 32.47
C SER A 947 9.94 -27.56 32.45
N TRP A 948 9.59 -28.39 31.47
CA TRP A 948 8.23 -28.92 31.37
C TRP A 948 8.00 -30.00 32.42
N SER A 949 6.81 -30.03 32.99
CA SER A 949 6.38 -31.00 34.01
C SER A 949 5.71 -32.23 33.40
N SER A 950 5.02 -32.06 32.27
CA SER A 950 4.35 -33.14 31.55
C SER A 950 4.15 -32.79 30.07
N ARG A 951 3.96 -33.82 29.24
CA ARG A 951 3.62 -33.68 27.83
C ARG A 951 2.58 -34.70 27.41
N SER A 952 1.69 -34.31 26.50
CA SER A 952 0.64 -35.17 25.94
C SER A 952 0.68 -35.14 24.42
N ILE A 953 0.58 -36.30 23.78
CA ILE A 953 0.46 -36.42 22.32
C ILE A 953 -0.99 -36.10 21.96
N ILE A 954 -1.20 -35.10 21.10
CA ILE A 954 -2.53 -34.68 20.66
C ILE A 954 -2.71 -34.93 19.17
N HIS A 955 -1.77 -34.46 18.35
CA HIS A 955 -1.79 -34.57 16.89
C HIS A 955 -0.68 -35.49 16.39
N GLN A 956 -0.82 -35.96 15.15
CA GLN A 956 0.23 -36.74 14.49
C GLN A 956 1.46 -35.87 14.13
N ASN A 957 1.22 -34.61 13.78
CA ASN A 957 2.21 -33.64 13.32
C ASN A 957 1.96 -32.27 13.99
N THR A 958 2.56 -31.20 13.45
CA THR A 958 2.50 -29.82 13.93
C THR A 958 1.11 -29.36 14.38
N ILE A 959 1.08 -28.74 15.56
CA ILE A 959 -0.07 -27.97 16.04
C ILE A 959 0.11 -26.53 15.58
N HIS A 960 -0.79 -26.05 14.71
CA HIS A 960 -0.71 -24.70 14.12
C HIS A 960 -1.44 -23.65 14.95
N SER A 961 -2.51 -24.05 15.64
CA SER A 961 -3.35 -23.12 16.41
C SER A 961 -3.84 -23.75 17.70
N MET A 962 -3.96 -22.93 18.74
CA MET A 962 -4.33 -23.35 20.09
C MET A 962 -5.18 -22.29 20.79
N ARG A 963 -6.27 -22.72 21.44
CA ARG A 963 -7.12 -21.90 22.32
C ARG A 963 -7.56 -22.66 23.55
N LEU A 964 -7.81 -21.94 24.64
CA LEU A 964 -8.17 -22.51 25.93
C LEU A 964 -9.39 -21.81 26.52
N HIS A 965 -10.28 -22.59 27.15
CA HIS A 965 -11.44 -22.09 27.88
C HIS A 965 -11.62 -22.83 29.21
N TRP A 966 -11.72 -22.11 30.31
CA TRP A 966 -11.95 -22.69 31.64
C TRP A 966 -13.45 -22.93 31.89
N PHE A 967 -13.82 -24.15 32.27
CA PHE A 967 -15.17 -24.46 32.75
C PHE A 967 -15.31 -24.18 34.25
N ASP A 968 -14.24 -24.46 34.98
CA ASP A 968 -14.11 -24.22 36.41
C ASP A 968 -12.63 -23.97 36.75
N ASN A 969 -12.31 -23.82 38.04
CA ASN A 969 -10.99 -23.42 38.52
C ASN A 969 -9.89 -24.52 38.36
N ARG A 970 -10.26 -25.69 37.83
CA ARG A 970 -9.40 -26.87 37.70
C ARG A 970 -9.55 -27.58 36.35
N THR A 971 -10.60 -27.30 35.60
CA THR A 971 -10.92 -28.00 34.36
C THR A 971 -11.08 -27.01 33.22
N CYS A 972 -10.34 -27.23 32.14
CA CYS A 972 -10.47 -26.44 30.92
C CYS A 972 -10.56 -27.32 29.67
N LEU A 973 -11.15 -26.74 28.62
CA LEU A 973 -11.05 -27.21 27.25
C LEU A 973 -9.82 -26.59 26.61
N LEU A 974 -8.93 -27.42 26.10
CA LEU A 974 -7.85 -27.06 25.18
C LEU A 974 -8.23 -27.52 23.78
N LEU A 975 -8.40 -26.55 22.88
CA LEU A 975 -8.74 -26.74 21.48
C LEU A 975 -7.49 -26.55 20.63
N THR A 976 -7.19 -27.51 19.76
CA THR A 976 -6.04 -27.44 18.86
C THR A 976 -6.39 -27.82 17.42
N GLY A 977 -5.77 -27.09 16.48
CA GLY A 977 -5.80 -27.39 15.05
C GLY A 977 -4.44 -27.91 14.57
N GLY A 978 -4.45 -29.02 13.84
CA GLY A 978 -3.23 -29.68 13.39
C GLY A 978 -3.00 -29.64 11.88
N ASP A 979 -1.74 -29.86 11.50
CA ASP A 979 -1.31 -30.06 10.11
C ASP A 979 -1.87 -31.38 9.52
N ASP A 980 -2.21 -32.33 10.39
CA ASP A 980 -2.92 -33.58 10.11
C ASP A 980 -4.43 -33.39 9.85
N ASN A 981 -4.81 -32.18 9.45
CA ASN A 981 -6.16 -31.78 9.04
C ASN A 981 -7.27 -32.14 10.04
N ALA A 982 -6.89 -32.30 11.32
CA ALA A 982 -7.75 -32.67 12.42
C ALA A 982 -7.96 -31.51 13.40
N VAL A 983 -9.06 -31.55 14.13
CA VAL A 983 -9.35 -30.67 15.27
C VAL A 983 -9.45 -31.55 16.51
N ALA A 984 -8.69 -31.22 17.54
CA ALA A 984 -8.71 -31.94 18.81
C ALA A 984 -9.33 -31.10 19.94
N PHE A 985 -10.19 -31.75 20.72
CA PHE A 985 -10.86 -31.20 21.88
C PHE A 985 -10.34 -31.95 23.11
N SER A 986 -9.49 -31.30 23.89
CA SER A 986 -8.81 -31.91 25.04
C SER A 986 -9.33 -31.32 26.34
N ILE A 987 -9.76 -32.17 27.28
CA ILE A 987 -10.08 -31.77 28.65
C ILE A 987 -8.83 -31.90 29.49
N CYS A 988 -8.39 -30.78 30.06
CA CYS A 988 -7.24 -30.70 30.96
C CYS A 988 -7.77 -30.46 32.38
N ALA A 989 -7.56 -31.43 33.29
CA ALA A 989 -8.04 -31.37 34.66
C ALA A 989 -6.88 -31.44 35.67
N TRP A 990 -6.81 -30.48 36.60
CA TRP A 990 -5.80 -30.45 37.66
C TRP A 990 -6.37 -30.98 38.99
N HIS A 991 -5.72 -32.01 39.54
CA HIS A 991 -6.03 -32.47 40.89
C HIS A 991 -5.33 -31.61 41.96
N PRO A 992 -5.93 -31.42 43.15
CA PRO A 992 -5.37 -30.59 44.23
C PRO A 992 -3.94 -30.95 44.65
N ALA A 993 -3.58 -32.23 44.53
CA ALA A 993 -2.29 -32.76 44.94
C ALA A 993 -1.26 -32.87 43.80
N GLN A 994 -1.62 -32.48 42.57
CA GLN A 994 -0.77 -32.65 41.38
C GLN A 994 -0.47 -31.29 40.72
N CYS A 995 0.80 -31.11 40.35
CA CYS A 995 1.25 -29.95 39.56
C CYS A 995 0.99 -30.13 38.05
N THR A 996 0.72 -31.37 37.61
CA THR A 996 0.48 -31.75 36.21
C THR A 996 -1.01 -31.99 35.94
N PRO A 997 -1.56 -31.55 34.80
CA PRO A 997 -2.93 -31.90 34.42
C PRO A 997 -3.04 -33.34 33.94
N GLN A 998 -4.18 -33.96 34.20
CA GLN A 998 -4.64 -35.10 33.43
C GLN A 998 -5.27 -34.58 32.12
N VAL A 999 -4.76 -35.05 30.98
CA VAL A 999 -5.24 -34.65 29.65
C VAL A 999 -6.01 -35.82 29.03
N SER A 1000 -7.25 -35.57 28.62
CA SER A 1000 -8.06 -36.54 27.88
C SER A 1000 -8.55 -35.89 26.59
N THR A 1001 -8.35 -36.53 25.44
CA THR A 1001 -8.53 -35.90 24.13
C THR A 1001 -9.51 -36.67 23.25
N VAL A 1002 -10.43 -35.95 22.61
CA VAL A 1002 -11.18 -36.42 21.44
C VAL A 1002 -10.65 -35.70 20.21
N ILE A 1003 -10.18 -36.47 19.22
CA ILE A 1003 -9.75 -35.95 17.93
C ILE A 1003 -10.83 -36.21 16.88
N ILE A 1004 -11.17 -35.20 16.10
CA ILE A 1004 -12.00 -35.33 14.90
C ILE A 1004 -11.05 -35.39 13.70
N PRO A 1005 -10.71 -36.59 13.19
CA PRO A 1005 -9.83 -36.72 12.04
C PRO A 1005 -10.53 -36.20 10.79
N ARG A 1006 -9.76 -35.62 9.86
CA ARG A 1006 -10.31 -35.05 8.61
C ARG A 1006 -11.42 -34.04 8.87
N ALA A 1007 -11.29 -33.30 9.98
CA ALA A 1007 -12.18 -32.19 10.28
C ALA A 1007 -12.15 -31.17 9.14
N HIS A 1008 -10.98 -30.97 8.51
CA HIS A 1008 -10.75 -30.22 7.28
C HIS A 1008 -10.06 -31.08 6.20
N ALA A 1009 -10.02 -30.56 4.97
CA ALA A 1009 -9.34 -31.21 3.84
C ALA A 1009 -7.84 -30.88 3.77
N ALA A 1010 -7.39 -29.86 4.51
CA ALA A 1010 -6.01 -29.42 4.63
C ALA A 1010 -5.69 -29.02 6.09
N ALA A 1011 -4.48 -28.53 6.35
CA ALA A 1011 -4.03 -28.10 7.67
C ALA A 1011 -5.02 -27.11 8.32
N VAL A 1012 -5.33 -27.31 9.61
CA VAL A 1012 -6.21 -26.43 10.38
C VAL A 1012 -5.36 -25.31 10.95
N THR A 1013 -5.50 -24.11 10.39
CA THR A 1013 -4.65 -22.95 10.68
C THR A 1013 -5.23 -22.01 11.72
N GLY A 1014 -6.56 -21.99 11.90
CA GLY A 1014 -7.22 -21.18 12.91
C GLY A 1014 -8.23 -21.96 13.73
N VAL A 1015 -8.23 -21.73 15.04
CA VAL A 1015 -9.27 -22.18 15.98
C VAL A 1015 -9.62 -21.02 16.91
N GLU A 1016 -10.90 -20.77 17.13
CA GLU A 1016 -11.35 -19.64 17.96
C GLU A 1016 -12.61 -19.98 18.76
N ILE A 1017 -12.70 -19.46 19.98
CA ILE A 1017 -13.83 -19.68 20.88
C ILE A 1017 -14.64 -18.38 20.92
N LEU A 1018 -15.77 -18.38 20.23
CA LEU A 1018 -16.48 -17.17 19.81
C LEU A 1018 -17.33 -16.53 20.92
N ALA A 1019 -18.27 -17.31 21.46
CA ALA A 1019 -19.16 -16.87 22.52
C ALA A 1019 -19.68 -18.09 23.29
N SER A 1020 -19.83 -17.91 24.60
CA SER A 1020 -20.41 -18.86 25.54
C SER A 1020 -21.84 -18.41 25.87
N SER A 1021 -22.84 -19.25 25.59
CA SER A 1021 -24.22 -18.98 26.01
C SER A 1021 -24.42 -19.30 27.50
N THR A 1022 -23.65 -20.26 28.00
CA THR A 1022 -23.43 -20.61 29.40
C THR A 1022 -22.01 -21.15 29.54
N ALA A 1023 -21.40 -21.11 30.73
CA ALA A 1023 -20.03 -21.61 30.97
C ALA A 1023 -19.77 -23.02 30.39
N ASN A 1024 -20.82 -23.83 30.23
CA ASN A 1024 -20.75 -25.19 29.74
C ASN A 1024 -21.16 -25.39 28.27
N LEU A 1025 -21.58 -24.34 27.55
CA LEU A 1025 -22.00 -24.42 26.14
C LEU A 1025 -21.27 -23.35 25.30
N LEU A 1026 -20.36 -23.80 24.46
CA LEU A 1026 -19.45 -22.98 23.68
C LEU A 1026 -19.75 -23.10 22.18
N THR A 1027 -19.65 -21.97 21.48
CA THR A 1027 -19.54 -21.96 20.02
C THR A 1027 -18.08 -21.80 19.64
N VAL A 1028 -17.60 -22.72 18.80
CA VAL A 1028 -16.21 -22.77 18.33
C VAL A 1028 -16.18 -22.62 16.82
N ALA A 1029 -15.24 -21.86 16.31
CA ALA A 1029 -14.95 -21.74 14.88
C ALA A 1029 -13.58 -22.35 14.56
N THR A 1030 -13.49 -22.99 13.39
CA THR A 1030 -12.23 -23.49 12.84
C THR A 1030 -12.09 -23.14 11.37
N THR A 1031 -10.87 -22.83 10.96
CA THR A 1031 -10.50 -22.48 9.58
C THR A 1031 -9.29 -23.27 9.11
N SER A 1032 -9.15 -23.37 7.78
CA SER A 1032 -8.09 -24.16 7.16
C SER A 1032 -7.77 -23.61 5.76
N ILE A 1033 -6.58 -23.99 5.26
CA ILE A 1033 -6.11 -23.76 3.89
C ILE A 1033 -7.12 -24.28 2.84
N ASP A 1034 -8.02 -25.20 3.21
CA ASP A 1034 -9.14 -25.66 2.36
C ASP A 1034 -10.23 -24.59 2.08
N GLN A 1035 -10.03 -23.35 2.56
CA GLN A 1035 -10.93 -22.20 2.42
C GLN A 1035 -12.31 -22.45 3.05
N ARG A 1036 -12.36 -23.23 4.13
CA ARG A 1036 -13.60 -23.50 4.87
C ARG A 1036 -13.56 -22.93 6.27
N LEU A 1037 -14.65 -22.25 6.63
CA LEU A 1037 -15.01 -21.89 7.99
C LEU A 1037 -16.03 -22.91 8.50
N LYS A 1038 -15.72 -23.60 9.60
CA LYS A 1038 -16.64 -24.56 10.24
C LYS A 1038 -16.99 -24.10 11.63
N LEU A 1039 -18.26 -24.24 11.97
CA LEU A 1039 -18.77 -23.94 13.31
C LEU A 1039 -19.09 -25.24 14.04
N TRP A 1040 -18.72 -25.28 15.31
CA TRP A 1040 -18.91 -26.39 16.22
C TRP A 1040 -19.61 -25.89 17.48
N GLU A 1041 -20.50 -26.71 18.00
CA GLU A 1041 -21.07 -26.55 19.32
C GLU A 1041 -20.41 -27.56 20.25
N VAL A 1042 -19.91 -27.08 21.37
CA VAL A 1042 -19.23 -27.90 22.38
C VAL A 1042 -19.96 -27.72 23.69
N GLN A 1043 -20.47 -28.82 24.25
CA GLN A 1043 -21.13 -28.83 25.54
C GLN A 1043 -20.34 -29.71 26.52
N TYR A 1044 -20.16 -29.22 27.75
CA TYR A 1044 -19.48 -29.94 28.82
C TYR A 1044 -20.38 -30.13 30.05
N ASP A 1045 -20.64 -31.39 30.42
CA ASP A 1045 -21.33 -31.76 31.66
C ASP A 1045 -20.30 -32.14 32.73
N SER A 1046 -20.08 -31.24 33.68
CA SER A 1046 -19.13 -31.44 34.79
C SER A 1046 -19.54 -32.54 35.78
N SER A 1047 -20.76 -33.08 35.68
CA SER A 1047 -21.18 -34.24 36.48
C SER A 1047 -20.59 -35.56 36.00
N LEU A 1048 -20.09 -35.61 34.76
CA LEU A 1048 -19.48 -36.77 34.14
C LEU A 1048 -17.95 -36.60 34.05
N PRO A 1049 -17.17 -37.67 34.23
CA PRO A 1049 -15.72 -37.57 34.25
C PRO A 1049 -15.12 -37.40 32.84
N GLY A 1050 -14.24 -36.41 32.68
CA GLY A 1050 -13.39 -36.27 31.50
C GLY A 1050 -14.18 -36.15 30.19
N LEU A 1051 -13.92 -37.06 29.25
CA LEU A 1051 -14.55 -37.03 27.92
C LEU A 1051 -16.01 -37.47 27.92
N ASP A 1052 -16.47 -38.21 28.93
CA ASP A 1052 -17.86 -38.67 29.00
C ASP A 1052 -18.83 -37.50 29.16
N GLY A 1053 -18.35 -36.38 29.71
CA GLY A 1053 -19.10 -35.12 29.81
C GLY A 1053 -19.07 -34.26 28.56
N LEU A 1054 -18.27 -34.60 27.54
CA LEU A 1054 -18.04 -33.76 26.37
C LEU A 1054 -18.92 -34.17 25.18
N SER A 1055 -19.75 -33.25 24.71
CA SER A 1055 -20.54 -33.40 23.49
C SER A 1055 -20.12 -32.38 22.45
N ILE A 1056 -19.76 -32.85 21.25
CA ILE A 1056 -19.29 -32.00 20.14
C ILE A 1056 -20.18 -32.22 18.93
N LYS A 1057 -20.68 -31.13 18.34
CA LYS A 1057 -21.53 -31.17 17.15
C LYS A 1057 -21.13 -30.11 16.14
N ARG A 1058 -20.81 -30.51 14.91
CA ARG A 1058 -20.63 -29.56 13.81
C ARG A 1058 -21.97 -28.92 13.44
N ARG A 1059 -22.05 -27.60 13.53
CA ARG A 1059 -23.25 -26.80 13.23
C ARG A 1059 -23.25 -26.23 11.81
N GLY A 1060 -22.08 -25.98 11.22
CA GLY A 1060 -22.01 -25.40 9.87
C GLY A 1060 -20.67 -25.61 9.18
N ASN A 1061 -20.68 -25.43 7.85
CA ASN A 1061 -19.52 -25.50 6.97
C ASN A 1061 -19.73 -24.53 5.81
N TYR A 1062 -18.90 -23.49 5.76
CA TYR A 1062 -19.07 -22.34 4.88
C TYR A 1062 -17.78 -22.10 4.10
N SER A 1063 -17.89 -21.68 2.85
CA SER A 1063 -16.72 -21.25 2.06
C SER A 1063 -16.39 -19.80 2.38
N THR A 1064 -15.12 -19.50 2.60
CA THR A 1064 -14.59 -18.13 2.58
C THR A 1064 -13.95 -17.84 1.22
N ALA A 1065 -13.90 -16.56 0.84
CA ALA A 1065 -13.17 -16.12 -0.35
C ALA A 1065 -11.66 -15.94 -0.07
N VAL A 1066 -11.24 -16.02 1.19
CA VAL A 1066 -9.85 -15.89 1.61
C VAL A 1066 -9.09 -17.16 1.26
N ALA A 1067 -8.10 -17.04 0.37
CA ALA A 1067 -7.17 -18.12 0.07
C ALA A 1067 -6.05 -18.19 1.12
N ASP A 1068 -5.37 -19.34 1.22
CA ASP A 1068 -4.28 -19.59 2.18
C ASP A 1068 -4.60 -19.08 3.60
N VAL A 1069 -5.80 -19.46 4.10
CA VAL A 1069 -6.28 -19.01 5.40
C VAL A 1069 -5.22 -19.34 6.45
N SER A 1070 -4.75 -18.31 7.13
CA SER A 1070 -3.62 -18.39 8.06
C SER A 1070 -4.04 -18.13 9.50
N ASP A 1071 -5.08 -17.34 9.73
CA ASP A 1071 -5.53 -17.00 11.09
C ASP A 1071 -7.03 -16.65 11.17
N LEU A 1072 -7.58 -16.66 12.39
CA LEU A 1072 -8.98 -16.44 12.72
C LEU A 1072 -9.07 -15.73 14.09
N ALA A 1073 -9.92 -14.70 14.20
CA ALA A 1073 -10.22 -14.06 15.47
C ALA A 1073 -11.70 -13.69 15.61
N ALA A 1074 -12.20 -13.65 16.85
CA ALA A 1074 -13.49 -13.06 17.16
C ALA A 1074 -13.34 -11.52 17.19
N LEU A 1075 -14.14 -10.80 16.41
CA LEU A 1075 -14.18 -9.34 16.44
C LEU A 1075 -14.99 -8.86 17.65
N ASP A 1076 -16.12 -9.50 17.89
CA ASP A 1076 -16.97 -9.29 19.06
C ASP A 1076 -17.76 -10.58 19.39
N SER A 1077 -18.74 -10.46 20.28
CA SER A 1077 -19.61 -11.56 20.71
C SER A 1077 -20.53 -12.14 19.61
N SER A 1078 -20.54 -11.55 18.43
CA SER A 1078 -21.44 -11.86 17.32
C SER A 1078 -20.79 -11.86 15.94
N SER A 1079 -19.49 -11.56 15.84
CA SER A 1079 -18.77 -11.51 14.58
C SER A 1079 -17.34 -12.02 14.70
N LEU A 1080 -16.83 -12.56 13.59
CA LEU A 1080 -15.47 -13.08 13.48
C LEU A 1080 -14.84 -12.63 12.17
N ILE A 1081 -13.52 -12.64 12.12
CA ILE A 1081 -12.71 -12.33 10.94
C ILE A 1081 -11.78 -13.49 10.60
N VAL A 1082 -11.73 -13.83 9.32
CA VAL A 1082 -10.84 -14.83 8.73
C VAL A 1082 -9.79 -14.12 7.90
N CYS A 1083 -8.50 -14.44 8.10
CA CYS A 1083 -7.38 -13.79 7.43
C CYS A 1083 -6.49 -14.79 6.69
N GLY A 1084 -5.91 -14.34 5.59
CA GLY A 1084 -5.01 -15.09 4.70
C GLY A 1084 -4.63 -14.19 3.53
N VAL A 1085 -4.85 -14.62 2.28
CA VAL A 1085 -4.84 -13.69 1.13
C VAL A 1085 -6.14 -12.89 1.13
N GLY A 1086 -6.11 -11.77 1.85
CA GLY A 1086 -7.28 -10.94 2.13
C GLY A 1086 -7.92 -11.25 3.49
N MET A 1087 -9.06 -10.61 3.74
CA MET A 1087 -9.82 -10.75 4.99
C MET A 1087 -11.32 -10.89 4.71
N ASP A 1088 -12.04 -11.63 5.56
CA ASP A 1088 -13.46 -11.93 5.38
C ASP A 1088 -14.18 -12.03 6.74
N VAL A 1089 -15.27 -11.30 6.90
CA VAL A 1089 -16.01 -11.10 8.15
C VAL A 1089 -17.38 -11.75 8.09
N TRP A 1090 -17.68 -12.48 9.16
CA TRP A 1090 -18.90 -13.25 9.31
C TRP A 1090 -19.57 -12.92 10.64
N SER A 1091 -20.86 -12.57 10.60
CA SER A 1091 -21.68 -12.52 11.81
C SER A 1091 -22.31 -13.86 12.11
N TYR A 1092 -22.49 -14.15 13.39
CA TYR A 1092 -23.16 -15.33 13.89
C TYR A 1092 -24.15 -14.96 14.99
N SER A 1093 -25.33 -15.55 14.92
CA SER A 1093 -26.28 -15.58 16.04
C SER A 1093 -26.19 -16.92 16.76
N GLY A 1094 -25.93 -16.85 18.07
CA GLY A 1094 -25.97 -17.99 19.00
C GLY A 1094 -27.37 -18.56 19.16
#